data_AF-A0A1C1CGY2-F1
#
_entry.id   AF-A0A1C1CGY2-F1
#
_cell.length_a   1.000
_cell.length_b   1.000
_cell.length_c   1.000
_cell.angle_alpha   90.00
_cell.angle_beta   90.00
_cell.angle_gamma   90.00
#
_symmetry.space_group_name_H-M   'P 1'
#
loop_
_entity.id
_entity.type
_entity.pdbx_description
1 polymer ?
#
loop_
_entity_poly.entity_id
_entity_poly.type
_entity_poly.pdbx_seq_one_letter_code
_entity_poly.pdbx_strand_id
1 'polypeptide(L)'
;MKLNSLPSVGGLQLYQEFWGRPGSKPWTLATTTTLSLFLGFGALFLARSYLSTGRNPEEEAPSPESDHPVLKTHSTTRPYKTKYAEYSSIRTFYHPHAHAEKSQAIADLPLLVFIHGLGGSLPQFAPLLGSLVNIAPCFGLDLPGHGMSAFSPQNYDAYEIAAFCELWQTAIREVCEEHAHKRVLFIGHSMGCSIAALLATNPSFPLEVVGFVGICPKATPPSPSEAASARRFLSLPDPVLNVLRMLDRRGGVNSKSVERMAGKAAGVDLRRLQLAFNKSFKTPVWKRSALGCLPLYDPARKAIAGLPGREVWARIRVPLFLIAGEADTVTKPAEVAKIVSFLQESAAHNTKDATTAEQPLNTTDSIPDDTPTPGKPSQESSNDSTADERKFGTLPSTTETSSHNSKVVKTAILPSPAAHALMYDHSTYRTVAGLIEDFLARYVSPQLSLGWQLQQLTTSGKWDVKNLEKWKKVLPVSGAIGHPPEQGIFRALKTLREQDEIHTPSVFLKEWRDKIFAVIDISHDSPVYDTASLEKGGIQYHKFPTVSKVPPTIVEVADFIALVDRLRLEQQSPGSNGEGKNIGVHCHYGYNRTGFFICCYLIERCGYRAQDALDEFAAQKPPGIKHEHFIDTLFMRYHVGLKKAPTLVGAAMDDKTRSMAGTGVESVASTDS
;
A
#
# COMPACT_ATOMS: atom_id res chain seq x y z
N MET A 1 -38.18 5.79 57.35
CA MET A 1 -37.17 6.87 57.49
C MET A 1 -35.80 6.19 57.65
N LYS A 2 -34.75 6.36 56.85
CA LYS A 2 -34.41 7.28 55.76
C LYS A 2 -33.71 6.44 54.66
N LEU A 3 -34.02 6.72 53.39
CA LEU A 3 -33.10 6.44 52.30
C LEU A 3 -31.88 7.35 52.48
N ASN A 4 -30.66 6.81 52.43
CA ASN A 4 -29.44 7.58 52.21
C ASN A 4 -28.50 6.79 51.29
N SER A 5 -28.52 7.23 50.03
CA SER A 5 -27.41 7.34 49.08
C SER A 5 -26.15 6.49 49.27
N LEU A 6 -25.91 5.63 48.27
CA LEU A 6 -24.63 4.99 47.94
C LEU A 6 -23.50 6.03 47.79
N PRO A 7 -22.28 5.74 48.29
CA PRO A 7 -21.13 6.64 48.20
C PRO A 7 -20.45 6.56 46.84
N SER A 8 -20.07 7.74 46.32
CA SER A 8 -19.29 7.94 45.11
C SER A 8 -17.87 7.37 45.25
N VAL A 9 -17.48 6.56 44.27
CA VAL A 9 -16.14 6.01 44.10
C VAL A 9 -15.19 7.11 43.58
N GLY A 10 -14.51 7.80 44.50
CA GLY A 10 -13.19 8.41 44.24
C GLY A 10 -12.15 7.45 44.82
N GLY A 11 -11.13 7.00 44.09
CA GLY A 11 -10.21 7.79 43.30
C GLY A 11 -9.06 8.25 44.21
N LEU A 12 -7.95 7.50 44.19
CA LEU A 12 -6.72 7.64 44.99
C LEU A 12 -6.76 7.15 46.45
N GLN A 13 -6.63 5.84 46.68
CA GLN A 13 -6.05 5.35 47.95
C GLN A 13 -5.38 3.96 47.93
N LEU A 14 -4.98 3.42 46.77
CA LEU A 14 -4.38 2.08 46.67
C LEU A 14 -2.86 2.07 46.36
N TYR A 15 -2.12 3.12 46.72
CA TYR A 15 -0.68 3.24 46.40
C TYR A 15 0.28 3.32 47.61
N GLN A 16 -0.09 2.84 48.81
CA GLN A 16 0.81 2.96 49.97
C GLN A 16 1.03 1.73 50.89
N GLU A 17 0.59 0.53 50.57
CA GLU A 17 0.73 -0.61 51.53
C GLU A 17 1.81 -1.68 51.25
N PHE A 18 2.77 -1.47 50.32
CA PHE A 18 3.80 -2.49 50.05
C PHE A 18 5.25 -2.13 50.43
N TRP A 19 5.46 -1.18 51.35
CA TRP A 19 6.78 -0.95 51.97
C TRP A 19 6.77 -1.33 53.45
N GLY A 20 6.51 -2.62 53.70
CA GLY A 20 6.65 -3.25 55.00
C GLY A 20 8.11 -3.58 55.33
N ARG A 21 8.67 -2.77 56.23
CA ARG A 21 9.77 -2.98 57.22
C ARG A 21 11.15 -3.55 56.79
N PRO A 22 12.24 -3.02 57.38
CA PRO A 22 13.61 -3.26 56.92
C PRO A 22 14.25 -4.47 57.62
N GLY A 23 14.52 -5.52 56.86
CA GLY A 23 15.48 -6.56 57.24
C GLY A 23 16.85 -6.21 56.67
N SER A 24 17.76 -5.76 57.53
CA SER A 24 19.15 -5.43 57.23
C SER A 24 19.89 -6.59 56.53
N LYS A 25 20.21 -6.46 55.24
CA LYS A 25 21.32 -7.17 54.61
C LYS A 25 22.09 -6.17 53.73
N PRO A 26 23.35 -5.81 54.06
CA PRO A 26 24.07 -4.72 53.40
C PRO A 26 24.44 -4.99 51.93
N TRP A 27 24.13 -6.18 51.40
CA TRP A 27 24.43 -6.53 50.02
C TRP A 27 23.46 -5.93 48.99
N THR A 28 22.22 -5.60 49.37
CA THR A 28 21.24 -5.03 48.43
C THR A 28 21.51 -3.55 48.11
N LEU A 29 22.05 -2.78 49.07
CA LEU A 29 22.38 -1.35 48.89
C LEU A 29 23.58 -1.13 47.94
N ALA A 30 24.55 -2.03 47.94
CA ALA A 30 25.69 -1.95 47.01
C ALA A 30 25.26 -2.25 45.55
N THR A 31 24.32 -3.17 45.34
CA THR A 31 23.83 -3.51 43.98
C THR A 31 22.85 -2.49 43.41
N THR A 32 22.02 -1.83 44.22
CA THR A 32 21.07 -0.83 43.72
C THR A 32 21.74 0.50 43.41
N THR A 33 22.76 0.90 44.18
CA THR A 33 23.52 2.14 43.92
C THR A 33 24.43 2.01 42.71
N THR A 34 25.15 0.89 42.54
CA THR A 34 25.98 0.65 41.35
C THR A 34 25.15 0.55 40.08
N LEU A 35 24.01 -0.16 40.09
CA LEU A 35 23.14 -0.25 38.91
C LEU A 35 22.49 1.10 38.56
N SER A 36 22.14 1.91 39.56
CA SER A 36 21.62 3.28 39.35
C SER A 36 22.67 4.23 38.81
N LEU A 37 23.94 4.08 39.23
CA LEU A 37 25.07 4.87 38.72
C LEU A 37 25.45 4.47 37.29
N PHE A 38 25.45 3.18 36.94
CA PHE A 38 25.72 2.72 35.57
C PHE A 38 24.59 3.09 34.60
N LEU A 39 23.33 2.99 35.03
CA LEU A 39 22.20 3.48 34.23
C LEU A 39 22.20 5.01 34.13
N GLY A 40 22.53 5.72 35.21
CA GLY A 40 22.61 7.17 35.26
C GLY A 40 23.72 7.73 34.36
N PHE A 41 24.96 7.26 34.50
CA PHE A 41 26.09 7.70 33.67
C PHE A 41 25.99 7.20 32.24
N GLY A 42 25.52 5.97 32.00
CA GLY A 42 25.29 5.45 30.66
C GLY A 42 24.21 6.24 29.92
N ALA A 43 23.09 6.56 30.58
CA ALA A 43 22.04 7.38 30.01
C ALA A 43 22.47 8.85 29.84
N LEU A 44 23.24 9.43 30.78
CA LEU A 44 23.73 10.81 30.65
C LEU A 44 24.79 10.92 29.54
N PHE A 45 25.68 9.93 29.41
CA PHE A 45 26.68 9.90 28.34
C PHE A 45 26.02 9.71 26.98
N LEU A 46 25.02 8.82 26.88
CA LEU A 46 24.23 8.64 25.66
C LEU A 46 23.34 9.85 25.35
N ALA A 47 22.75 10.50 26.35
CA ALA A 47 21.98 11.73 26.19
C ALA A 47 22.87 12.93 25.85
N ARG A 48 24.07 13.01 26.40
CA ARG A 48 25.07 14.04 26.04
C ARG A 48 25.64 13.79 24.65
N SER A 49 25.86 12.53 24.27
CA SER A 49 26.18 12.15 22.90
C SER A 49 25.02 12.49 21.96
N TYR A 50 23.76 12.33 22.40
CA TYR A 50 22.56 12.70 21.65
C TYR A 50 22.39 14.22 21.52
N LEU A 51 22.79 15.00 22.53
CA LEU A 51 22.80 16.46 22.49
C LEU A 51 24.01 17.01 21.70
N SER A 52 25.12 16.27 21.65
CA SER A 52 26.35 16.65 20.95
C SER A 52 26.34 16.24 19.48
N THR A 53 25.61 15.19 19.11
CA THR A 53 25.22 14.97 17.72
C THR A 53 24.15 16.00 17.42
N GLY A 54 24.55 17.06 16.72
CA GLY A 54 23.71 18.22 16.46
C GLY A 54 22.28 17.84 16.10
N ARG A 55 21.34 18.64 16.61
CA ARG A 55 20.02 18.79 15.99
C ARG A 55 20.27 18.91 14.48
N ASN A 56 19.94 17.88 13.71
CA ASN A 56 19.24 18.11 12.46
C ASN A 56 17.78 18.26 12.91
N PRO A 57 17.23 19.49 12.97
CA PRO A 57 15.79 19.67 13.19
C PRO A 57 14.97 19.09 12.04
N GLU A 58 15.63 18.68 10.95
CA GLU A 58 15.09 17.89 9.86
C GLU A 58 15.23 16.39 10.15
N GLU A 59 14.77 15.92 11.32
CA GLU A 59 14.18 14.57 11.37
C GLU A 59 12.99 14.62 10.43
N GLU A 60 13.22 14.33 9.14
CA GLU A 60 12.27 14.44 8.02
C GLU A 60 10.91 13.90 8.45
N ALA A 61 10.01 14.81 8.83
CA ALA A 61 8.60 14.51 8.77
C ALA A 61 8.35 14.04 7.33
N PRO A 62 7.58 12.95 7.11
CA PRO A 62 7.29 12.50 5.75
C PRO A 62 6.75 13.70 4.96
N SER A 63 7.53 14.15 3.97
CA SER A 63 7.16 15.34 3.22
C SER A 63 6.00 14.98 2.31
N PRO A 64 5.00 15.86 2.12
CA PRO A 64 3.94 15.67 1.13
C PRO A 64 4.45 15.44 -0.30
N GLU A 65 5.71 15.79 -0.56
CA GLU A 65 6.37 15.60 -1.84
C GLU A 65 6.79 14.16 -2.10
N SER A 66 7.04 13.37 -1.05
CA SER A 66 7.42 11.95 -1.13
C SER A 66 6.23 10.98 -1.19
N ASP A 67 5.01 11.50 -1.10
CA ASP A 67 3.79 10.70 -1.03
C ASP A 67 3.39 10.14 -2.40
N HIS A 68 2.76 8.97 -2.42
CA HIS A 68 2.29 8.38 -3.68
C HIS A 68 1.27 9.33 -4.35
N PRO A 69 1.31 9.52 -5.69
CA PRO A 69 0.44 10.47 -6.38
C PRO A 69 -1.06 10.33 -6.05
N VAL A 70 -1.54 9.08 -5.91
CA VAL A 70 -2.94 8.80 -5.52
C VAL A 70 -3.28 9.37 -4.15
N LEU A 71 -2.36 9.24 -3.18
CA LEU A 71 -2.58 9.72 -1.82
C LEU A 71 -2.48 11.24 -1.78
N LYS A 72 -1.53 11.83 -2.51
CA LYS A 72 -1.36 13.29 -2.59
C LYS A 72 -2.61 13.99 -3.13
N THR A 73 -3.25 13.42 -4.15
CA THR A 73 -4.41 14.03 -4.81
C THR A 73 -5.72 13.83 -4.03
N HIS A 74 -5.82 12.74 -3.26
CA HIS A 74 -7.08 12.31 -2.63
C HIS A 74 -7.04 12.28 -1.09
N SER A 75 -5.98 12.81 -0.48
CA SER A 75 -5.89 12.99 0.97
C SER A 75 -6.28 14.41 1.37
N THR A 76 -7.06 14.53 2.44
CA THR A 76 -7.35 15.77 3.14
C THR A 76 -7.08 15.60 4.63
N THR A 77 -6.98 16.70 5.36
CA THR A 77 -6.89 16.66 6.82
C THR A 77 -8.25 17.01 7.40
N ARG A 78 -8.82 16.13 8.23
CA ARG A 78 -10.13 16.32 8.86
C ARG A 78 -10.03 16.22 10.39
N PRO A 79 -10.79 17.01 11.16
CA PRO A 79 -10.99 16.77 12.58
C PRO A 79 -12.05 15.69 12.79
N TYR A 80 -11.91 14.86 13.82
CA TYR A 80 -12.94 13.91 14.23
C TYR A 80 -13.18 14.00 15.74
N LYS A 81 -14.45 14.00 16.12
CA LYS A 81 -14.86 14.01 17.53
C LYS A 81 -15.50 12.68 17.88
N THR A 82 -14.95 12.00 18.87
CA THR A 82 -15.47 10.73 19.40
C THR A 82 -15.78 10.87 20.89
N LYS A 83 -16.35 9.82 21.48
CA LYS A 83 -16.57 9.74 22.92
C LYS A 83 -15.27 9.70 23.75
N TYR A 84 -14.14 9.35 23.14
CA TYR A 84 -12.84 9.26 23.80
C TYR A 84 -12.04 10.56 23.71
N ALA A 85 -12.12 11.26 22.57
CA ALA A 85 -11.23 12.35 22.25
C ALA A 85 -11.74 13.20 21.07
N GLU A 86 -11.24 14.43 21.01
CA GLU A 86 -11.31 15.26 19.82
C GLU A 86 -9.95 15.25 19.11
N TYR A 87 -9.90 14.60 17.95
CA TYR A 87 -8.73 14.50 17.11
C TYR A 87 -8.74 15.66 16.13
N SER A 88 -7.85 16.64 16.33
CA SER A 88 -7.91 17.92 15.61
C SER A 88 -7.49 17.84 14.14
N SER A 89 -6.66 16.86 13.78
CA SER A 89 -6.07 16.75 12.44
C SER A 89 -5.70 15.30 12.15
N ILE A 90 -6.56 14.64 11.37
CA ILE A 90 -6.40 13.28 10.91
C ILE A 90 -6.34 13.28 9.38
N ARG A 91 -5.23 12.77 8.83
CA ARG A 91 -5.11 12.56 7.39
C ARG A 91 -6.14 11.50 6.98
N THR A 92 -7.03 11.89 6.09
CA THR A 92 -8.15 11.11 5.58
C THR A 92 -8.02 11.02 4.07
N PHE A 93 -7.91 9.81 3.55
CA PHE A 93 -7.88 9.51 2.12
C PHE A 93 -9.25 9.02 1.66
N TYR A 94 -9.75 9.61 0.58
CA TYR A 94 -10.95 9.14 -0.10
C TYR A 94 -10.78 9.25 -1.62
N HIS A 95 -10.84 8.12 -2.29
CA HIS A 95 -10.83 8.04 -3.74
C HIS A 95 -12.19 7.49 -4.23
N PRO A 96 -13.05 8.32 -4.86
CA PRO A 96 -14.28 7.84 -5.45
C PRO A 96 -13.98 6.89 -6.62
N HIS A 97 -14.91 5.99 -6.95
CA HIS A 97 -14.73 5.18 -8.15
C HIS A 97 -14.84 6.08 -9.40
N ALA A 98 -13.85 6.02 -10.30
CA ALA A 98 -13.75 6.89 -11.48
C ALA A 98 -14.97 6.82 -12.43
N HIS A 99 -15.79 5.78 -12.28
CA HIS A 99 -16.96 5.51 -13.12
C HIS A 99 -18.27 5.38 -12.35
N ALA A 100 -18.32 5.81 -11.07
CA ALA A 100 -19.54 5.72 -10.25
C ALA A 100 -20.75 6.37 -10.92
N GLU A 101 -20.61 7.57 -11.48
CA GLU A 101 -21.71 8.30 -12.14
C GLU A 101 -22.23 7.63 -13.43
N LYS A 102 -21.47 6.68 -14.00
CA LYS A 102 -21.77 6.08 -15.30
C LYS A 102 -22.63 4.81 -15.19
N SER A 103 -22.65 4.17 -14.03
CA SER A 103 -23.37 2.92 -13.81
C SER A 103 -23.80 2.84 -12.35
N GLN A 104 -25.11 2.67 -12.13
CA GLN A 104 -25.65 2.46 -10.79
C GLN A 104 -25.01 1.24 -10.10
N ALA A 105 -24.74 0.18 -10.85
CA ALA A 105 -24.06 -1.01 -10.32
C ALA A 105 -22.63 -0.71 -9.83
N ILE A 106 -21.94 0.27 -10.44
CA ILE A 106 -20.64 0.75 -10.00
C ILE A 106 -20.79 1.72 -8.82
N ALA A 107 -21.81 2.59 -8.84
CA ALA A 107 -22.11 3.49 -7.73
C ALA A 107 -22.45 2.74 -6.43
N ASP A 108 -23.08 1.57 -6.54
CA ASP A 108 -23.48 0.74 -5.40
C ASP A 108 -22.35 -0.19 -4.90
N LEU A 109 -21.14 -0.14 -5.47
CA LEU A 109 -19.98 -0.93 -5.01
C LEU A 109 -19.64 -0.63 -3.55
N PRO A 110 -19.16 -1.63 -2.79
CA PRO A 110 -18.76 -1.40 -1.40
C PRO A 110 -17.52 -0.50 -1.33
N LEU A 111 -17.46 0.33 -0.29
CA LEU A 111 -16.28 1.12 0.05
C LEU A 111 -15.18 0.22 0.63
N LEU A 112 -14.02 0.19 -0.03
CA LEU A 112 -12.84 -0.52 0.49
C LEU A 112 -12.15 0.34 1.54
N VAL A 113 -12.12 -0.13 2.78
CA VAL A 113 -11.59 0.59 3.94
C VAL A 113 -10.23 0.00 4.33
N PHE A 114 -9.15 0.76 4.14
CA PHE A 114 -7.77 0.35 4.39
C PHE A 114 -7.31 0.75 5.79
N ILE A 115 -7.04 -0.23 6.66
CA ILE A 115 -6.70 0.00 8.07
C ILE A 115 -5.26 -0.45 8.33
N HIS A 116 -4.38 0.52 8.61
CA HIS A 116 -2.95 0.24 8.81
C HIS A 116 -2.63 -0.35 10.19
N GLY A 117 -1.45 -0.96 10.29
CA GLY A 117 -0.92 -1.57 11.51
C GLY A 117 -0.24 -0.58 12.47
N LEU A 118 0.25 -1.10 13.60
CA LEU A 118 1.01 -0.32 14.58
C LEU A 118 2.31 0.21 13.94
N GLY A 119 2.50 1.52 13.96
CA GLY A 119 3.65 2.17 13.30
C GLY A 119 3.57 2.22 11.78
N GLY A 120 2.42 1.82 11.23
CA GLY A 120 2.11 2.00 9.82
C GLY A 120 1.47 3.35 9.51
N SER A 121 1.16 3.53 8.24
CA SER A 121 0.44 4.67 7.67
C SER A 121 -0.05 4.34 6.25
N LEU A 122 -0.92 5.17 5.68
CA LEU A 122 -1.49 4.99 4.34
C LEU A 122 -0.48 4.72 3.22
N PRO A 123 0.73 5.33 3.18
CA PRO A 123 1.73 5.02 2.15
C PRO A 123 2.11 3.54 2.05
N GLN A 124 1.98 2.75 3.12
CA GLN A 124 2.20 1.30 3.05
C GLN A 124 1.17 0.59 2.16
N PHE A 125 -0.04 1.13 2.03
CA PHE A 125 -1.06 0.61 1.12
C PHE A 125 -0.91 1.14 -0.31
N ALA A 126 -0.05 2.12 -0.57
CA ALA A 126 0.05 2.76 -1.88
C ALA A 126 0.23 1.76 -3.05
N PRO A 127 1.07 0.71 -2.95
CA PRO A 127 1.19 -0.29 -4.03
C PRO A 127 -0.12 -1.06 -4.29
N LEU A 128 -0.90 -1.37 -3.25
CA LEU A 128 -2.21 -2.03 -3.40
C LEU A 128 -3.28 -1.07 -3.91
N LEU A 129 -3.28 0.18 -3.42
CA LEU A 129 -4.20 1.22 -3.88
C LEU A 129 -4.04 1.48 -5.38
N GLY A 130 -2.82 1.39 -5.92
CA GLY A 130 -2.55 1.55 -7.36
C GLY A 130 -3.40 0.64 -8.26
N SER A 131 -3.78 -0.55 -7.77
CA SER A 131 -4.67 -1.46 -8.48
C SER A 131 -6.13 -1.35 -8.00
N LEU A 132 -6.34 -1.32 -6.68
CA LEU A 132 -7.69 -1.43 -6.10
C LEU A 132 -8.58 -0.20 -6.31
N VAL A 133 -8.00 1.00 -6.48
CA VAL A 133 -8.80 2.21 -6.81
C VAL A 133 -9.46 2.13 -8.19
N ASN A 134 -9.01 1.21 -9.06
CA ASN A 134 -9.58 1.01 -10.39
C ASN A 134 -10.84 0.13 -10.38
N ILE A 135 -11.10 -0.57 -9.28
CA ILE A 135 -12.24 -1.49 -9.18
C ILE A 135 -13.24 -1.12 -8.08
N ALA A 136 -12.89 -0.24 -7.15
CA ALA A 136 -13.79 0.16 -6.06
C ALA A 136 -13.46 1.55 -5.50
N PRO A 137 -14.45 2.24 -4.91
CA PRO A 137 -14.15 3.41 -4.09
C PRO A 137 -13.31 2.98 -2.88
N CYS A 138 -12.31 3.79 -2.54
CA CYS A 138 -11.31 3.46 -1.52
C CYS A 138 -11.25 4.55 -0.43
N PHE A 139 -11.12 4.13 0.82
CA PHE A 139 -11.05 5.00 1.98
C PHE A 139 -9.99 4.53 2.98
N GLY A 140 -9.34 5.46 3.65
CA GLY A 140 -8.47 5.14 4.78
C GLY A 140 -8.06 6.40 5.53
N LEU A 141 -7.44 6.23 6.70
CA LEU A 141 -6.89 7.34 7.47
C LEU A 141 -5.58 6.93 8.14
N ASP A 142 -4.75 7.91 8.44
CA ASP A 142 -3.62 7.73 9.35
C ASP A 142 -4.13 7.89 10.80
N LEU A 143 -3.91 6.89 11.66
CA LEU A 143 -4.27 6.97 13.08
C LEU A 143 -3.59 8.19 13.77
N PRO A 144 -4.11 8.68 14.91
CA PRO A 144 -3.53 9.80 15.63
C PRO A 144 -2.01 9.63 15.84
N GLY A 145 -1.24 10.65 15.46
CA GLY A 145 0.22 10.67 15.49
C GLY A 145 0.97 9.74 14.51
N HIS A 146 0.27 8.93 13.72
CA HIS A 146 0.84 8.12 12.64
C HIS A 146 0.88 8.92 11.33
N GLY A 147 1.83 8.59 10.46
CA GLY A 147 1.95 9.24 9.14
C GLY A 147 1.90 10.77 9.23
N MET A 148 0.91 11.38 8.55
CA MET A 148 0.70 12.83 8.55
C MET A 148 -0.38 13.31 9.53
N SER A 149 -0.99 12.43 10.31
CA SER A 149 -1.96 12.82 11.35
C SER A 149 -1.25 13.49 12.53
N ALA A 150 -1.90 14.52 13.09
CA ALA A 150 -1.39 15.20 14.26
C ALA A 150 -1.33 14.27 15.47
N PHE A 151 -0.30 14.46 16.30
CA PHE A 151 -0.21 13.80 17.60
C PHE A 151 -1.04 14.58 18.64
N SER A 152 -2.36 14.56 18.48
CA SER A 152 -3.31 15.26 19.34
C SER A 152 -4.68 14.54 19.38
N PRO A 153 -5.27 14.31 20.57
CA PRO A 153 -4.73 14.66 21.89
C PRO A 153 -3.59 13.72 22.30
N GLN A 154 -2.90 14.02 23.40
CA GLN A 154 -1.77 13.21 23.90
C GLN A 154 -2.16 12.27 25.05
N ASN A 155 -3.45 12.21 25.40
CA ASN A 155 -3.99 11.36 26.45
C ASN A 155 -3.86 9.89 26.03
N TYR A 156 -3.51 8.99 26.96
CA TYR A 156 -3.30 7.57 26.63
C TYR A 156 -4.59 6.88 26.15
N ASP A 157 -5.72 7.21 26.75
CA ASP A 157 -7.03 6.61 26.44
C ASP A 157 -7.44 6.83 24.96
N ALA A 158 -6.96 7.91 24.33
CA ALA A 158 -7.22 8.21 22.92
C ALA A 158 -6.49 7.29 21.93
N TYR A 159 -5.60 6.41 22.42
CA TYR A 159 -4.78 5.47 21.64
C TYR A 159 -5.08 4.00 21.99
N GLU A 160 -6.12 3.74 22.77
CA GLU A 160 -6.61 2.39 22.99
C GLU A 160 -7.26 1.83 21.73
N ILE A 161 -7.27 0.50 21.57
CA ILE A 161 -7.95 -0.16 20.44
C ILE A 161 -9.43 0.24 20.37
N ALA A 162 -10.10 0.42 21.52
CA ALA A 162 -11.49 0.86 21.56
C ALA A 162 -11.66 2.31 21.04
N ALA A 163 -10.73 3.21 21.37
CA ALA A 163 -10.73 4.58 20.85
C ALA A 163 -10.45 4.62 19.34
N PHE A 164 -9.53 3.79 18.86
CA PHE A 164 -9.32 3.61 17.42
C PHE A 164 -10.56 3.06 16.71
N CYS A 165 -11.27 2.08 17.28
CA CYS A 165 -12.51 1.57 16.70
C CYS A 165 -13.59 2.66 16.59
N GLU A 166 -13.77 3.50 17.62
CA GLU A 166 -14.72 4.62 17.57
C GLU A 166 -14.33 5.69 16.55
N LEU A 167 -13.04 6.00 16.44
CA LEU A 167 -12.52 6.92 15.42
C LEU A 167 -12.82 6.38 14.03
N TRP A 168 -12.48 5.11 13.77
CA TRP A 168 -12.78 4.47 12.49
C TRP A 168 -14.27 4.44 12.20
N GLN A 169 -15.10 4.03 13.16
CA GLN A 169 -16.56 4.00 12.99
C GLN A 169 -17.13 5.40 12.67
N THR A 170 -16.60 6.45 13.31
CA THR A 170 -17.01 7.83 13.07
C THR A 170 -16.60 8.30 11.69
N ALA A 171 -15.33 8.13 11.33
CA ALA A 171 -14.81 8.56 10.03
C ALA A 171 -15.47 7.81 8.86
N ILE A 172 -15.71 6.50 9.01
CA ILE A 172 -16.40 5.68 8.01
C ILE A 172 -17.86 6.15 7.86
N ARG A 173 -18.57 6.41 8.97
CA ARG A 173 -19.94 6.90 8.92
C ARG A 173 -20.02 8.23 8.17
N GLU A 174 -19.17 9.20 8.51
CA GLU A 174 -19.15 10.52 7.87
C GLU A 174 -18.86 10.43 6.37
N VAL A 175 -17.84 9.68 5.95
CA VAL A 175 -17.53 9.56 4.51
C VAL A 175 -18.61 8.80 3.74
N CYS A 176 -19.27 7.82 4.37
CA CYS A 176 -20.34 7.06 3.76
C CYS A 176 -21.64 7.87 3.65
N GLU A 177 -21.96 8.69 4.65
CA GLU A 177 -23.07 9.65 4.58
C GLU A 177 -22.82 10.71 3.50
N GLU A 178 -21.60 11.24 3.43
CA GLU A 178 -21.19 12.26 2.45
C GLU A 178 -21.27 11.76 1.00
N HIS A 179 -20.89 10.50 0.76
CA HIS A 179 -20.79 9.91 -0.59
C HIS A 179 -21.82 8.81 -0.87
N ALA A 180 -22.83 8.68 -0.02
CA ALA A 180 -23.94 7.71 -0.13
C ALA A 180 -23.51 6.23 -0.22
N HIS A 181 -22.39 5.85 0.39
CA HIS A 181 -21.97 4.44 0.49
C HIS A 181 -22.82 3.71 1.53
N LYS A 182 -23.35 2.54 1.18
CA LYS A 182 -24.21 1.73 2.08
C LYS A 182 -23.50 0.50 2.65
N ARG A 183 -22.41 0.08 2.00
CA ARG A 183 -21.72 -1.18 2.23
C ARG A 183 -20.22 -0.94 2.32
N VAL A 184 -19.55 -1.64 3.21
CA VAL A 184 -18.10 -1.51 3.41
C VAL A 184 -17.42 -2.87 3.41
N LEU A 185 -16.16 -2.87 2.99
CA LEU A 185 -15.26 -4.00 3.09
C LEU A 185 -13.96 -3.56 3.74
N PHE A 186 -13.49 -4.32 4.73
CA PHE A 186 -12.26 -3.98 5.43
C PHE A 186 -11.05 -4.66 4.80
N ILE A 187 -9.97 -3.91 4.62
CA ILE A 187 -8.63 -4.41 4.26
C ILE A 187 -7.68 -3.96 5.37
N GLY A 188 -7.42 -4.85 6.32
CA GLY A 188 -6.55 -4.57 7.47
C GLY A 188 -5.14 -5.12 7.28
N HIS A 189 -4.14 -4.43 7.83
CA HIS A 189 -2.79 -4.96 7.99
C HIS A 189 -2.40 -5.04 9.47
N SER A 190 -1.91 -6.19 9.93
CA SER A 190 -1.38 -6.35 11.29
C SER A 190 -2.39 -5.94 12.38
N MET A 191 -2.10 -4.93 13.21
CA MET A 191 -3.06 -4.34 14.15
C MET A 191 -4.35 -3.86 13.47
N GLY A 192 -4.28 -3.42 12.21
CA GLY A 192 -5.46 -3.04 11.43
C GLY A 192 -6.43 -4.19 11.19
N CYS A 193 -5.94 -5.45 11.13
CA CYS A 193 -6.80 -6.63 11.10
C CYS A 193 -7.61 -6.78 12.38
N SER A 194 -7.01 -6.44 13.52
CA SER A 194 -7.68 -6.49 14.83
C SER A 194 -8.79 -5.44 14.93
N ILE A 195 -8.52 -4.21 14.49
CA ILE A 195 -9.52 -3.15 14.42
C ILE A 195 -10.63 -3.55 13.44
N ALA A 196 -10.30 -4.03 12.24
CA ALA A 196 -11.26 -4.52 11.26
C ALA A 196 -12.16 -5.63 11.81
N ALA A 197 -11.59 -6.61 12.53
CA ALA A 197 -12.37 -7.69 13.15
C ALA A 197 -13.35 -7.17 14.21
N LEU A 198 -12.94 -6.20 15.02
CA LEU A 198 -13.81 -5.56 16.01
C LEU A 198 -14.94 -4.77 15.35
N LEU A 199 -14.64 -4.00 14.29
CA LEU A 199 -15.65 -3.25 13.53
C LEU A 199 -16.63 -4.19 12.83
N ALA A 200 -16.13 -5.25 12.17
CA ALA A 200 -16.93 -6.22 11.44
C ALA A 200 -17.88 -7.05 12.32
N THR A 201 -17.61 -7.12 13.63
CA THR A 201 -18.43 -7.87 14.59
C THR A 201 -19.16 -6.98 15.59
N ASN A 202 -19.05 -5.65 15.44
CA ASN A 202 -19.76 -4.69 16.28
C ASN A 202 -21.23 -4.57 15.83
N PRO A 203 -22.22 -4.96 16.65
CA PRO A 203 -23.63 -4.85 16.30
C PRO A 203 -24.11 -3.41 16.07
N SER A 204 -23.39 -2.42 16.65
CA SER A 204 -23.69 -1.00 16.51
C SER A 204 -23.00 -0.37 15.30
N PHE A 205 -22.32 -1.14 14.45
CA PHE A 205 -21.69 -0.62 13.24
C PHE A 205 -22.79 -0.20 12.24
N PRO A 206 -22.78 1.05 11.73
CA PRO A 206 -23.94 1.65 11.07
C PRO A 206 -24.17 1.17 9.63
N LEU A 207 -23.26 0.39 9.06
CA LEU A 207 -23.23 0.02 7.64
C LEU A 207 -23.15 -1.50 7.51
N GLU A 208 -23.60 -2.02 6.37
CA GLU A 208 -23.44 -3.44 6.08
C GLU A 208 -21.97 -3.75 5.75
N VAL A 209 -21.37 -4.66 6.51
CA VAL A 209 -20.02 -5.18 6.23
C VAL A 209 -20.14 -6.38 5.31
N VAL A 210 -19.60 -6.27 4.10
CA VAL A 210 -19.76 -7.30 3.04
C VAL A 210 -18.55 -8.21 2.88
N GLY A 211 -17.42 -7.89 3.52
CA GLY A 211 -16.22 -8.72 3.48
C GLY A 211 -15.09 -8.19 4.36
N PHE A 212 -14.07 -9.02 4.53
CA PHE A 212 -12.88 -8.69 5.29
C PHE A 212 -11.65 -9.39 4.71
N VAL A 213 -10.63 -8.60 4.36
CA VAL A 213 -9.28 -9.05 4.03
C VAL A 213 -8.34 -8.69 5.18
N GLY A 214 -7.71 -9.69 5.79
CA GLY A 214 -6.69 -9.53 6.83
C GLY A 214 -5.30 -9.89 6.33
N ILE A 215 -4.42 -8.90 6.23
CA ILE A 215 -3.03 -9.07 5.82
C ILE A 215 -2.14 -9.13 7.08
N CYS A 216 -1.41 -10.23 7.25
CA CYS A 216 -0.56 -10.50 8.40
C CYS A 216 -1.33 -10.35 9.74
N PRO A 217 -2.47 -11.05 9.94
CA PRO A 217 -3.32 -10.87 11.12
C PRO A 217 -2.72 -11.51 12.38
N LYS A 218 -3.16 -11.03 13.55
CA LYS A 218 -2.86 -11.65 14.85
C LYS A 218 -4.13 -12.26 15.45
N ALA A 219 -4.09 -13.54 15.82
CA ALA A 219 -5.26 -14.29 16.27
C ALA A 219 -5.56 -14.10 17.75
N THR A 220 -4.51 -13.99 18.58
CA THR A 220 -4.65 -13.94 20.04
C THR A 220 -3.93 -12.75 20.66
N PRO A 221 -4.50 -12.14 21.71
CA PRO A 221 -3.80 -11.11 22.47
C PRO A 221 -2.54 -11.67 23.16
N PRO A 222 -1.58 -10.80 23.52
CA PRO A 222 -0.38 -11.21 24.26
C PRO A 222 -0.76 -11.81 25.61
N SER A 223 -0.15 -12.93 26.00
CA SER A 223 -0.40 -13.62 27.28
C SER A 223 -0.16 -12.71 28.50
N PRO A 224 -0.65 -13.06 29.71
CA PRO A 224 -0.45 -12.23 30.91
C PRO A 224 1.01 -11.87 31.20
N SER A 225 1.95 -12.79 30.99
CA SER A 225 3.38 -12.55 31.20
C SER A 225 3.97 -11.63 30.13
N GLU A 226 3.61 -11.85 28.87
CA GLU A 226 4.03 -10.98 27.75
C GLU A 226 3.47 -9.56 27.91
N ALA A 227 2.20 -9.42 28.29
CA ALA A 227 1.57 -8.14 28.55
C ALA A 227 2.22 -7.42 29.74
N ALA A 228 2.49 -8.12 30.85
CA ALA A 228 3.19 -7.53 32.00
C ALA A 228 4.62 -7.08 31.65
N SER A 229 5.37 -7.91 30.91
CA SER A 229 6.70 -7.57 30.42
C SER A 229 6.68 -6.35 29.50
N ALA A 230 5.73 -6.32 28.54
CA ALA A 230 5.54 -5.21 27.63
C ALA A 230 5.16 -3.92 28.38
N ARG A 231 4.27 -3.97 29.37
CA ARG A 231 3.93 -2.79 30.21
C ARG A 231 5.13 -2.27 30.97
N ARG A 232 5.95 -3.16 31.56
CA ARG A 232 7.19 -2.77 32.26
C ARG A 232 8.22 -2.15 31.32
N PHE A 233 8.33 -2.65 30.10
CA PHE A 233 9.20 -2.05 29.10
C PHE A 233 8.68 -0.68 28.64
N LEU A 234 7.38 -0.59 28.34
CA LEU A 234 6.74 0.64 27.86
C LEU A 234 6.57 1.69 28.97
N SER A 235 6.69 1.35 30.25
CA SER A 235 6.73 2.33 31.35
C SER A 235 8.01 3.14 31.39
N LEU A 236 9.05 2.76 30.64
CA LEU A 236 10.28 3.54 30.53
C LEU A 236 10.00 4.96 29.97
N PRO A 237 10.74 5.98 30.41
CA PRO A 237 10.63 7.33 29.85
C PRO A 237 10.96 7.38 28.36
N ASP A 238 10.32 8.30 27.65
CA ASP A 238 10.45 8.42 26.19
C ASP A 238 11.90 8.65 25.71
N PRO A 239 12.76 9.44 26.40
CA PRO A 239 14.18 9.55 26.04
C PRO A 239 14.94 8.21 26.10
N VAL A 240 14.62 7.35 27.06
CA VAL A 240 15.23 6.02 27.18
C VAL A 240 14.76 5.13 26.04
N LEU A 241 13.45 5.12 25.76
CA LEU A 241 12.88 4.37 24.64
C LEU A 241 13.44 4.85 23.29
N ASN A 242 13.69 6.16 23.12
CA ASN A 242 14.34 6.71 21.94
C ASN A 242 15.76 6.14 21.74
N VAL A 243 16.57 6.09 22.80
CA VAL A 243 17.91 5.50 22.75
C VAL A 243 17.83 4.01 22.39
N LEU A 244 16.92 3.26 23.00
CA LEU A 244 16.73 1.84 22.70
C LEU A 244 16.29 1.61 21.25
N ARG A 245 15.36 2.43 20.74
CA ARG A 245 14.92 2.38 19.34
C ARG A 245 16.04 2.79 18.37
N MET A 246 16.89 3.75 18.75
CA MET A 246 18.08 4.11 17.97
C MET A 246 19.06 2.93 17.89
N LEU A 247 19.27 2.21 19.01
CA LEU A 247 20.09 1.00 19.03
C LEU A 247 19.48 -0.15 18.21
N ASP A 248 18.15 -0.31 18.23
CA ASP A 248 17.43 -1.31 17.42
C ASP A 248 17.49 -1.01 15.91
N ARG A 249 17.63 0.29 15.55
CA ARG A 249 17.90 0.76 14.18
C ARG A 249 19.39 0.79 13.80
N ARG A 250 20.30 0.43 14.70
CA ARG A 250 21.74 0.37 14.40
C ARG A 250 21.99 -0.65 13.28
N GLY A 251 22.77 -0.25 12.27
CA GLY A 251 22.96 -1.02 11.03
C GLY A 251 22.12 -0.53 9.85
N GLY A 252 21.26 0.47 10.04
CA GLY A 252 20.50 1.09 8.95
C GLY A 252 19.57 0.08 8.27
N VAL A 253 19.76 -0.12 6.96
CA VAL A 253 18.98 -1.07 6.15
C VAL A 253 19.14 -2.52 6.59
N ASN A 254 20.23 -2.85 7.29
CA ASN A 254 20.51 -4.18 7.85
C ASN A 254 20.23 -4.24 9.36
N SER A 255 19.47 -3.28 9.90
CA SER A 255 19.14 -3.26 11.33
C SER A 255 18.10 -4.33 11.68
N LYS A 256 18.13 -4.81 12.93
CA LYS A 256 17.14 -5.79 13.44
C LYS A 256 15.71 -5.27 13.32
N SER A 257 15.51 -3.95 13.49
CA SER A 257 14.21 -3.31 13.30
C SER A 257 13.64 -3.48 11.89
N VAL A 258 14.51 -3.45 10.87
CA VAL A 258 14.14 -3.60 9.46
C VAL A 258 13.94 -5.08 9.14
N GLU A 259 14.87 -5.94 9.53
CA GLU A 259 14.78 -7.39 9.28
C GLU A 259 13.53 -8.03 9.88
N ARG A 260 13.07 -7.54 11.04
CA ARG A 260 11.84 -8.02 11.69
C ARG A 260 10.59 -7.82 10.81
N MET A 261 10.52 -6.71 10.07
CA MET A 261 9.37 -6.36 9.24
C MET A 261 9.53 -6.84 7.80
N ALA A 262 10.70 -6.57 7.20
CA ALA A 262 10.99 -6.87 5.80
C ALA A 262 11.42 -8.33 5.56
N GLY A 263 11.93 -9.01 6.59
CA GLY A 263 12.56 -10.32 6.46
C GLY A 263 14.07 -10.24 6.15
N LYS A 264 14.79 -11.31 6.43
CA LYS A 264 16.26 -11.38 6.26
C LYS A 264 16.71 -11.43 4.80
N ALA A 265 15.86 -11.91 3.91
CA ALA A 265 16.14 -12.03 2.48
C ALA A 265 15.56 -10.86 1.65
N ALA A 266 15.04 -9.82 2.31
CA ALA A 266 14.48 -8.65 1.65
C ALA A 266 15.47 -7.92 0.72
N GLY A 267 14.98 -7.44 -0.41
CA GLY A 267 15.73 -6.53 -1.28
C GLY A 267 16.12 -5.23 -0.57
N VAL A 268 17.18 -4.57 -1.06
CA VAL A 268 17.71 -3.33 -0.45
C VAL A 268 16.67 -2.20 -0.47
N ASP A 269 15.83 -2.12 -1.52
CA ASP A 269 14.83 -1.06 -1.65
C ASP A 269 13.70 -1.19 -0.61
N LEU A 270 13.19 -2.40 -0.39
CA LEU A 270 12.24 -2.65 0.69
C LEU A 270 12.85 -2.30 2.05
N ARG A 271 14.12 -2.65 2.27
CA ARG A 271 14.83 -2.33 3.52
C ARG A 271 14.99 -0.82 3.73
N ARG A 272 15.27 -0.06 2.67
CA ARG A 272 15.33 1.42 2.72
C ARG A 272 13.96 2.01 3.07
N LEU A 273 12.91 1.55 2.41
CA LEU A 273 11.54 1.99 2.66
C LEU A 273 11.10 1.69 4.09
N GLN A 274 11.36 0.46 4.57
CA GLN A 274 11.08 0.08 5.95
C GLN A 274 11.85 0.92 6.98
N LEU A 275 13.13 1.22 6.69
CA LEU A 275 13.93 2.08 7.55
C LEU A 275 13.33 3.49 7.66
N ALA A 276 12.83 4.05 6.55
CA ALA A 276 12.17 5.34 6.54
C ALA A 276 10.92 5.34 7.45
N PHE A 277 10.06 4.32 7.34
CA PHE A 277 8.92 4.15 8.26
C PHE A 277 9.35 4.02 9.72
N ASN A 278 10.41 3.25 10.00
CA ASN A 278 10.92 3.06 11.37
C ASN A 278 11.47 4.35 11.99
N LYS A 279 11.99 5.27 11.15
CA LYS A 279 12.50 6.59 11.57
C LYS A 279 11.37 7.59 11.79
N SER A 280 10.38 7.64 10.90
CA SER A 280 9.29 8.62 10.98
C SER A 280 8.32 8.36 12.15
N PHE A 281 8.25 7.11 12.64
CA PHE A 281 7.31 6.77 13.71
C PHE A 281 7.75 7.27 15.10
N LYS A 282 7.10 8.32 15.59
CA LYS A 282 7.39 8.98 16.87
C LYS A 282 7.22 8.04 18.07
N THR A 283 8.23 7.97 18.94
CA THR A 283 8.20 7.18 20.19
C THR A 283 7.01 7.43 21.11
N PRO A 284 6.60 8.68 21.41
CA PRO A 284 5.44 8.91 22.27
C PRO A 284 4.13 8.34 21.68
N VAL A 285 3.98 8.31 20.35
CA VAL A 285 2.83 7.74 19.65
C VAL A 285 2.89 6.22 19.70
N TRP A 286 4.04 5.64 19.34
CA TRP A 286 4.27 4.21 19.39
C TRP A 286 3.99 3.64 20.78
N LYS A 287 4.52 4.29 21.83
CA LYS A 287 4.33 3.86 23.21
C LYS A 287 2.85 3.79 23.60
N ARG A 288 2.09 4.85 23.31
CA ARG A 288 0.66 4.93 23.61
C ARG A 288 -0.14 3.88 22.85
N SER A 289 0.10 3.77 21.54
CA SER A 289 -0.59 2.81 20.66
C SER A 289 -0.25 1.36 21.04
N ALA A 290 1.02 1.08 21.37
CA ALA A 290 1.46 -0.23 21.82
C ALA A 290 0.85 -0.59 23.18
N LEU A 291 0.79 0.35 24.14
CA LEU A 291 0.08 0.15 25.41
C LEU A 291 -1.41 -0.11 25.19
N GLY A 292 -2.03 0.61 24.25
CA GLY A 292 -3.44 0.45 23.86
C GLY A 292 -3.77 -0.91 23.24
N CYS A 293 -2.78 -1.61 22.67
CA CYS A 293 -2.91 -2.98 22.17
C CYS A 293 -2.90 -4.03 23.30
N LEU A 294 -2.37 -3.69 24.49
CA LEU A 294 -2.21 -4.67 25.57
C LEU A 294 -3.52 -4.86 26.33
N PRO A 295 -4.01 -6.10 26.49
CA PRO A 295 -5.21 -6.37 27.25
C PRO A 295 -5.00 -6.14 28.74
N LEU A 296 -6.10 -5.94 29.46
CA LEU A 296 -6.22 -6.22 30.88
C LEU A 296 -6.67 -7.67 31.06
N TYR A 297 -6.36 -8.26 32.20
CA TYR A 297 -6.75 -9.64 32.50
C TYR A 297 -7.67 -9.66 33.71
N ASP A 298 -8.83 -10.30 33.56
CA ASP A 298 -9.72 -10.55 34.69
C ASP A 298 -9.20 -11.68 35.59
N PRO A 299 -9.83 -11.94 36.75
CA PRO A 299 -9.43 -13.04 37.64
C PRO A 299 -9.47 -14.42 36.98
N ALA A 300 -10.29 -14.61 35.93
CA ALA A 300 -10.36 -15.82 35.14
C ALA A 300 -9.31 -15.89 34.01
N ARG A 301 -8.38 -14.92 33.97
CA ARG A 301 -7.34 -14.75 32.93
C ARG A 301 -7.90 -14.55 31.52
N LYS A 302 -9.13 -14.05 31.41
CA LYS A 302 -9.69 -13.60 30.14
C LYS A 302 -9.17 -12.20 29.82
N ALA A 303 -8.77 -12.01 28.57
CA ALA A 303 -8.37 -10.71 28.06
C ALA A 303 -9.59 -9.77 27.96
N ILE A 304 -9.47 -8.58 28.54
CA ILE A 304 -10.41 -7.46 28.45
C ILE A 304 -9.68 -6.32 27.73
N ALA A 305 -10.33 -5.75 26.70
CA ALA A 305 -9.77 -4.70 25.85
C ALA A 305 -8.47 -5.12 25.13
N GLY A 306 -7.84 -4.17 24.42
CA GLY A 306 -6.65 -4.42 23.60
C GLY A 306 -6.97 -5.22 22.33
N LEU A 307 -6.01 -6.04 21.89
CA LEU A 307 -6.18 -6.86 20.69
C LEU A 307 -7.25 -7.96 20.90
N PRO A 308 -8.10 -8.22 19.90
CA PRO A 308 -9.14 -9.24 19.96
C PRO A 308 -8.56 -10.65 20.03
N GLY A 309 -9.32 -11.55 20.66
CA GLY A 309 -9.05 -12.97 20.67
C GLY A 309 -10.11 -13.79 19.95
N ARG A 310 -10.18 -15.07 20.33
CA ARG A 310 -11.12 -16.06 19.81
C ARG A 310 -12.56 -15.56 19.78
N GLU A 311 -12.99 -14.87 20.83
CA GLU A 311 -14.35 -14.39 21.00
C GLU A 311 -14.77 -13.38 19.92
N VAL A 312 -13.84 -12.65 19.31
CA VAL A 312 -14.13 -11.73 18.20
C VAL A 312 -13.95 -12.44 16.87
N TRP A 313 -12.82 -13.13 16.66
CA TRP A 313 -12.54 -13.84 15.41
C TRP A 313 -13.63 -14.87 15.06
N ALA A 314 -14.13 -15.64 16.03
CA ALA A 314 -15.19 -16.62 15.83
C ALA A 314 -16.56 -16.00 15.45
N ARG A 315 -16.76 -14.70 15.72
CA ARG A 315 -17.99 -13.98 15.37
C ARG A 315 -17.96 -13.38 13.96
N ILE A 316 -16.84 -13.47 13.24
CA ILE A 316 -16.78 -12.97 11.87
C ILE A 316 -17.65 -13.87 11.00
N ARG A 317 -18.71 -13.27 10.46
CA ARG A 317 -19.66 -13.95 9.57
C ARG A 317 -19.58 -13.44 8.15
N VAL A 318 -18.62 -12.61 7.75
CA VAL A 318 -18.47 -12.09 6.37
C VAL A 318 -17.50 -12.97 5.58
N PRO A 319 -17.50 -12.96 4.22
CA PRO A 319 -16.40 -13.56 3.47
C PRO A 319 -15.06 -13.03 4.01
N LEU A 320 -14.17 -13.94 4.36
CA LEU A 320 -12.92 -13.63 5.04
C LEU A 320 -11.74 -14.14 4.22
N PHE A 321 -10.77 -13.26 3.94
CA PHE A 321 -9.51 -13.63 3.29
C PHE A 321 -8.33 -13.30 4.19
N LEU A 322 -7.54 -14.31 4.55
CA LEU A 322 -6.37 -14.15 5.42
C LEU A 322 -5.08 -14.38 4.64
N ILE A 323 -4.20 -13.38 4.60
CA ILE A 323 -2.92 -13.43 3.89
C ILE A 323 -1.78 -13.35 4.90
N ALA A 324 -0.75 -14.18 4.77
CA ALA A 324 0.48 -14.05 5.57
C ALA A 324 1.71 -14.43 4.75
N GLY A 325 2.89 -13.99 5.21
CA GLY A 325 4.18 -14.35 4.62
C GLY A 325 4.88 -15.44 5.44
N GLU A 326 5.43 -16.46 4.79
CA GLU A 326 6.11 -17.58 5.44
C GLU A 326 7.27 -17.12 6.35
N ALA A 327 7.98 -16.06 5.95
CA ALA A 327 9.10 -15.48 6.70
C ALA A 327 8.66 -14.38 7.69
N ASP A 328 7.36 -14.17 7.92
CA ASP A 328 6.85 -13.19 8.89
C ASP A 328 7.20 -13.63 10.33
N THR A 329 8.01 -12.79 11.00
CA THR A 329 8.42 -13.01 12.40
C THR A 329 7.62 -12.20 13.42
N VAL A 330 6.77 -11.27 12.96
CA VAL A 330 5.92 -10.39 13.77
C VAL A 330 4.56 -11.06 14.01
N THR A 331 3.91 -11.48 12.93
CA THR A 331 2.65 -12.22 12.93
C THR A 331 2.84 -13.49 12.11
N LYS A 332 3.39 -14.51 12.76
CA LYS A 332 3.74 -15.77 12.10
C LYS A 332 2.51 -16.37 11.37
N PRO A 333 2.70 -17.09 10.24
CA PRO A 333 1.63 -17.80 9.53
C PRO A 333 0.72 -18.66 10.40
N ALA A 334 1.24 -19.20 11.51
CA ALA A 334 0.46 -19.96 12.49
C ALA A 334 -0.72 -19.17 13.09
N GLU A 335 -0.66 -17.83 13.12
CA GLU A 335 -1.79 -16.99 13.54
C GLU A 335 -2.98 -17.14 12.57
N VAL A 336 -2.74 -17.27 11.26
CA VAL A 336 -3.80 -17.54 10.27
C VAL A 336 -4.47 -18.88 10.55
N ALA A 337 -3.69 -19.95 10.75
CA ALA A 337 -4.22 -21.27 11.08
C ALA A 337 -5.06 -21.25 12.38
N LYS A 338 -4.66 -20.43 13.35
CA LYS A 338 -5.39 -20.26 14.62
C LYS A 338 -6.71 -19.52 14.46
N ILE A 339 -6.77 -18.49 13.61
CA ILE A 339 -8.03 -17.82 13.27
C ILE A 339 -8.98 -18.80 12.58
N VAL A 340 -8.48 -19.59 11.63
CA VAL A 340 -9.27 -20.63 10.94
C VAL A 340 -9.84 -21.64 11.95
N SER A 341 -9.04 -22.09 12.91
CA SER A 341 -9.54 -23.03 13.94
C SER A 341 -10.67 -22.42 14.78
N PHE A 342 -10.58 -21.14 15.13
CA PHE A 342 -11.65 -20.45 15.87
C PHE A 342 -12.97 -20.40 15.09
N LEU A 343 -12.90 -20.23 13.77
CA LEU A 343 -14.06 -20.18 12.87
C LEU A 343 -14.69 -21.57 12.68
N GLN A 344 -13.87 -22.62 12.53
CA GLN A 344 -14.34 -23.99 12.35
C GLN A 344 -15.00 -24.56 13.61
N GLU A 345 -14.42 -24.31 14.80
CA GLU A 345 -15.01 -24.73 16.07
C GLU A 345 -16.38 -24.08 16.31
N SER A 346 -16.55 -22.80 15.93
CA SER A 346 -17.84 -22.11 16.02
C SER A 346 -18.90 -22.72 15.09
N ALA A 347 -18.50 -23.20 13.91
CA ALA A 347 -19.42 -23.88 12.98
C ALA A 347 -19.87 -25.26 13.52
N ALA A 348 -18.97 -25.98 14.20
CA ALA A 348 -19.27 -27.26 14.83
C ALA A 348 -20.22 -27.14 16.04
N HIS A 349 -20.13 -26.05 16.81
CA HIS A 349 -21.05 -25.78 17.92
C HIS A 349 -22.46 -25.47 17.42
N ASN A 350 -22.60 -24.63 16.38
CA ASN A 350 -23.90 -24.28 15.82
C ASN A 350 -24.62 -25.44 15.12
N THR A 351 -23.89 -26.45 14.63
CA THR A 351 -24.49 -27.64 14.00
C THR A 351 -25.07 -28.62 15.02
N LYS A 352 -24.49 -28.71 16.24
CA LYS A 352 -25.03 -29.55 17.30
C LYS A 352 -26.31 -28.99 17.92
N ASP A 353 -26.46 -27.68 17.97
CA ASP A 353 -27.67 -27.03 18.48
C ASP A 353 -28.82 -27.01 17.45
N ALA A 354 -28.52 -27.22 16.15
CA ALA A 354 -29.51 -27.28 15.08
C ALA A 354 -30.12 -28.68 14.86
N THR A 355 -29.63 -29.73 15.50
CA THR A 355 -30.17 -31.09 15.39
C THR A 355 -31.18 -31.42 16.49
N THR A 356 -32.19 -30.56 16.66
CA THR A 356 -33.43 -30.91 17.38
C THR A 356 -34.61 -30.39 16.56
N ALA A 357 -35.44 -31.32 16.08
CA ALA A 357 -36.64 -31.13 15.25
C ALA A 357 -36.41 -30.94 13.74
N GLU A 358 -36.40 -32.04 12.99
CA GLU A 358 -37.55 -32.46 12.16
C GLU A 358 -37.30 -33.86 11.58
N GLN A 359 -38.34 -34.70 11.62
CA GLN A 359 -38.32 -36.11 11.24
C GLN A 359 -38.07 -36.29 9.73
N PRO A 360 -37.36 -37.36 9.34
CA PRO A 360 -36.91 -37.57 7.97
C PRO A 360 -38.06 -38.06 7.07
N LEU A 361 -38.24 -37.41 5.93
CA LEU A 361 -39.07 -37.92 4.85
C LEU A 361 -38.33 -39.06 4.16
N ASN A 362 -38.85 -40.27 4.35
CA ASN A 362 -38.52 -41.46 3.57
C ASN A 362 -38.83 -41.24 2.09
N THR A 363 -37.79 -41.22 1.26
CA THR A 363 -37.91 -41.64 -0.14
C THR A 363 -36.81 -42.66 -0.42
N THR A 364 -37.20 -43.92 -0.23
CA THR A 364 -36.61 -45.07 -0.89
C THR A 364 -36.68 -44.87 -2.39
N ASP A 365 -35.53 -44.67 -3.02
CA ASP A 365 -35.27 -45.24 -4.34
C ASP A 365 -33.82 -45.72 -4.37
N SER A 366 -33.72 -47.04 -4.37
CA SER A 366 -32.51 -47.82 -4.57
C SER A 366 -32.20 -47.85 -6.06
N ILE A 367 -30.95 -47.60 -6.47
CA ILE A 367 -30.31 -48.13 -7.69
C ILE A 367 -28.79 -47.98 -7.49
N PRO A 368 -27.99 -48.95 -7.95
CA PRO A 368 -27.01 -49.60 -7.08
C PRO A 368 -25.55 -49.27 -7.38
N ASP A 369 -24.76 -49.54 -6.35
CA ASP A 369 -23.36 -49.96 -6.30
C ASP A 369 -22.78 -50.44 -7.64
N ASP A 370 -21.99 -49.58 -8.27
CA ASP A 370 -20.97 -49.99 -9.22
C ASP A 370 -19.61 -49.58 -8.66
N THR A 371 -18.96 -50.59 -8.07
CA THR A 371 -17.53 -50.61 -7.83
C THR A 371 -16.83 -51.09 -9.11
N PRO A 372 -15.89 -50.31 -9.70
CA PRO A 372 -14.80 -50.90 -10.46
C PRO A 372 -13.44 -50.65 -9.79
N THR A 373 -12.74 -51.76 -9.64
CA THR A 373 -11.37 -52.00 -9.15
C THR A 373 -10.31 -51.43 -10.15
N PRO A 374 -9.03 -51.27 -9.75
CA PRO A 374 -8.13 -50.26 -10.31
C PRO A 374 -7.34 -50.73 -11.54
N GLY A 375 -7.42 -49.97 -12.63
CA GLY A 375 -6.63 -50.13 -13.85
C GLY A 375 -5.50 -49.10 -13.96
N LYS A 376 -4.30 -49.60 -14.28
CA LYS A 376 -3.02 -48.90 -14.50
C LYS A 376 -3.04 -47.88 -15.66
N PRO A 377 -2.07 -46.94 -15.72
CA PRO A 377 -2.27 -45.60 -16.25
C PRO A 377 -2.11 -45.54 -17.78
N SER A 378 -3.11 -44.96 -18.44
CA SER A 378 -3.02 -44.54 -19.83
C SER A 378 -2.19 -43.27 -19.93
N GLN A 379 -1.10 -43.37 -20.68
CA GLN A 379 -0.38 -42.26 -21.27
C GLN A 379 -1.35 -41.46 -22.14
N GLU A 380 -1.61 -40.19 -21.82
CA GLU A 380 -2.22 -39.28 -22.79
C GLU A 380 -1.80 -37.85 -22.52
N SER A 381 -1.27 -37.26 -23.61
CA SER A 381 -1.01 -35.85 -23.86
C SER A 381 -0.03 -35.12 -22.93
N SER A 382 1.08 -34.73 -23.54
CA SER A 382 1.94 -33.62 -23.16
C SER A 382 1.15 -32.51 -22.48
N ASN A 383 1.28 -32.41 -21.15
CA ASN A 383 0.96 -31.19 -20.43
C ASN A 383 1.79 -30.09 -21.07
N ASP A 384 1.10 -29.24 -21.81
CA ASP A 384 1.55 -27.96 -22.28
C ASP A 384 2.18 -27.27 -21.06
N SER A 385 3.50 -27.11 -21.06
CA SER A 385 4.24 -26.43 -20.00
C SER A 385 4.04 -24.92 -20.17
N THR A 386 2.78 -24.49 -20.08
CA THR A 386 2.39 -23.09 -20.06
C THR A 386 2.82 -22.54 -18.71
N ALA A 387 3.90 -21.76 -18.70
CA ALA A 387 4.41 -21.00 -17.56
C ALA A 387 4.55 -21.81 -16.25
N ASP A 388 5.75 -22.35 -16.01
CA ASP A 388 6.12 -22.88 -14.69
C ASP A 388 6.18 -21.72 -13.66
N GLU A 389 5.01 -21.35 -13.11
CA GLU A 389 4.83 -20.32 -12.09
C GLU A 389 5.67 -20.60 -10.83
N ARG A 390 6.23 -21.81 -10.66
CA ARG A 390 7.00 -22.26 -9.49
C ARG A 390 8.25 -21.44 -9.19
N LYS A 391 8.78 -20.67 -10.14
CA LYS A 391 10.05 -19.92 -9.97
C LYS A 391 9.95 -18.39 -9.99
N PHE A 392 8.91 -17.80 -10.61
CA PHE A 392 8.80 -16.33 -10.77
C PHE A 392 7.64 -15.73 -10.01
N GLY A 393 6.60 -16.52 -9.76
CA GLY A 393 5.54 -16.17 -8.83
C GLY A 393 5.89 -16.66 -7.43
N THR A 394 5.58 -15.87 -6.42
CA THR A 394 5.37 -16.43 -5.08
C THR A 394 4.08 -17.24 -5.14
N LEU A 395 4.15 -18.51 -5.57
CA LEU A 395 2.99 -19.41 -5.60
C LEU A 395 2.48 -19.56 -4.16
N PRO A 396 1.37 -18.90 -3.80
CA PRO A 396 0.90 -18.90 -2.43
C PRO A 396 0.29 -20.26 -2.15
N SER A 397 0.57 -20.83 -0.98
CA SER A 397 -0.24 -21.94 -0.49
C SER A 397 -1.62 -21.38 -0.18
N THR A 398 -2.62 -21.74 -0.98
CA THR A 398 -4.00 -21.29 -0.79
C THR A 398 -4.86 -22.42 -0.29
N THR A 399 -5.74 -22.11 0.65
CA THR A 399 -6.80 -23.03 1.09
C THR A 399 -8.11 -22.28 1.11
N GLU A 400 -9.17 -22.96 0.70
CA GLU A 400 -10.53 -22.43 0.73
C GLU A 400 -11.37 -23.39 1.57
N THR A 401 -12.06 -22.83 2.56
CA THR A 401 -13.01 -23.58 3.39
C THR A 401 -14.35 -22.86 3.38
N SER A 402 -15.41 -23.61 3.15
CA SER A 402 -16.80 -23.15 3.26
C SER A 402 -17.58 -24.18 4.08
N SER A 403 -18.72 -23.78 4.66
CA SER A 403 -19.64 -24.73 5.29
C SER A 403 -21.06 -24.51 4.78
N HIS A 404 -21.92 -25.52 4.95
CA HIS A 404 -23.31 -25.51 4.48
C HIS A 404 -24.14 -24.31 4.98
N ASN A 405 -23.77 -23.72 6.13
CA ASN A 405 -24.47 -22.57 6.72
C ASN A 405 -23.57 -21.33 6.88
N SER A 406 -22.34 -21.32 6.34
CA SER A 406 -21.38 -20.24 6.62
C SER A 406 -20.67 -19.69 5.38
N LYS A 407 -20.31 -18.42 5.52
CA LYS A 407 -19.51 -17.67 4.57
C LYS A 407 -18.09 -18.24 4.43
N VAL A 408 -17.47 -17.95 3.30
CA VAL A 408 -16.18 -18.50 2.84
C VAL A 408 -15.02 -17.93 3.64
N VAL A 409 -14.09 -18.81 4.03
CA VAL A 409 -12.77 -18.44 4.56
C VAL A 409 -11.71 -18.90 3.56
N LYS A 410 -11.02 -17.93 2.95
CA LYS A 410 -9.87 -18.15 2.09
C LYS A 410 -8.60 -17.81 2.87
N THR A 411 -7.54 -18.58 2.65
CA THR A 411 -6.21 -18.24 3.15
C THR A 411 -5.18 -18.28 2.04
N ALA A 412 -4.13 -17.47 2.16
CA ALA A 412 -2.97 -17.46 1.29
C ALA A 412 -1.70 -17.24 2.11
N ILE A 413 -0.80 -18.23 2.10
CA ILE A 413 0.54 -18.09 2.68
C ILE A 413 1.54 -17.91 1.53
N LEU A 414 2.09 -16.71 1.39
CA LEU A 414 3.12 -16.44 0.40
C LEU A 414 4.44 -17.05 0.88
N PRO A 415 5.17 -17.80 0.02
CA PRO A 415 6.40 -18.46 0.42
C PRO A 415 7.52 -17.44 0.73
N SER A 416 8.54 -17.92 1.43
CA SER A 416 9.77 -17.17 1.68
C SER A 416 10.33 -16.62 0.36
N PRO A 417 10.75 -15.34 0.31
CA PRO A 417 11.08 -14.47 1.44
C PRO A 417 9.94 -13.58 1.96
N ALA A 418 8.68 -13.82 1.57
CA ALA A 418 7.56 -12.98 1.99
C ALA A 418 7.46 -12.88 3.53
N ALA A 419 7.51 -11.66 4.05
CA ALA A 419 7.50 -11.35 5.48
C ALA A 419 6.37 -10.36 5.82
N HIS A 420 6.44 -9.68 6.96
CA HIS A 420 5.37 -8.80 7.44
C HIS A 420 5.05 -7.62 6.48
N ALA A 421 6.04 -7.20 5.70
CA ALA A 421 5.98 -6.11 4.72
C ALA A 421 5.45 -6.52 3.33
N LEU A 422 4.93 -7.75 3.16
CA LEU A 422 4.54 -8.33 1.85
C LEU A 422 3.54 -7.48 1.02
N MET A 423 2.79 -6.59 1.66
CA MET A 423 1.84 -5.72 0.96
C MET A 423 2.48 -4.54 0.21
N TYR A 424 3.74 -4.19 0.54
CA TYR A 424 4.50 -3.13 -0.14
C TYR A 424 5.91 -3.57 -0.55
N ASP A 425 6.20 -4.86 -0.47
CA ASP A 425 7.39 -5.45 -1.07
C ASP A 425 7.16 -5.65 -2.57
N HIS A 426 8.03 -5.07 -3.39
CA HIS A 426 7.97 -5.16 -4.86
C HIS A 426 7.89 -6.59 -5.40
N SER A 427 8.39 -7.58 -4.66
CA SER A 427 8.34 -8.99 -5.06
C SER A 427 7.00 -9.69 -4.77
N THR A 428 6.14 -9.11 -3.93
CA THR A 428 4.92 -9.79 -3.43
C THR A 428 3.65 -8.97 -3.51
N TYR A 429 3.70 -7.63 -3.50
CA TYR A 429 2.49 -6.79 -3.46
C TYR A 429 1.50 -7.05 -4.59
N ARG A 430 1.97 -7.50 -5.76
CA ARG A 430 1.12 -7.83 -6.91
C ARG A 430 0.37 -9.11 -6.73
N THR A 431 1.05 -10.15 -6.27
CA THR A 431 0.41 -11.40 -5.87
C THR A 431 -0.67 -11.09 -4.84
N VAL A 432 -0.37 -10.23 -3.87
CA VAL A 432 -1.35 -9.78 -2.86
C VAL A 432 -2.52 -9.04 -3.51
N ALA A 433 -2.28 -8.05 -4.37
CA ALA A 433 -3.32 -7.30 -5.06
C ALA A 433 -4.22 -8.21 -5.90
N GLY A 434 -3.64 -9.05 -6.77
CA GLY A 434 -4.38 -9.97 -7.63
C GLY A 434 -5.18 -11.01 -6.84
N LEU A 435 -4.64 -11.54 -5.74
CA LEU A 435 -5.39 -12.43 -4.84
C LEU A 435 -6.57 -11.71 -4.18
N ILE A 436 -6.39 -10.45 -3.78
CA ILE A 436 -7.47 -9.64 -3.21
C ILE A 436 -8.54 -9.39 -4.28
N GLU A 437 -8.17 -8.94 -5.47
CA GLU A 437 -9.10 -8.70 -6.58
C GLU A 437 -9.91 -9.97 -6.94
N ASP A 438 -9.24 -11.12 -7.02
CA ASP A 438 -9.88 -12.43 -7.25
C ASP A 438 -10.89 -12.76 -6.14
N PHE A 439 -10.50 -12.58 -4.87
CA PHE A 439 -11.37 -12.82 -3.73
C PHE A 439 -12.60 -11.89 -3.74
N LEU A 440 -12.38 -10.60 -4.01
CA LEU A 440 -13.44 -9.59 -4.08
C LEU A 440 -14.45 -9.93 -5.18
N ALA A 441 -13.97 -10.22 -6.39
CA ALA A 441 -14.83 -10.55 -7.52
C ALA A 441 -15.62 -11.85 -7.31
N ARG A 442 -14.98 -12.87 -6.71
CA ARG A 442 -15.61 -14.20 -6.55
C ARG A 442 -16.57 -14.29 -5.36
N TYR A 443 -16.23 -13.67 -4.23
CA TYR A 443 -16.93 -13.91 -2.95
C TYR A 443 -17.68 -12.72 -2.39
N VAL A 444 -17.46 -11.51 -2.92
CA VAL A 444 -18.13 -10.29 -2.45
C VAL A 444 -19.10 -9.78 -3.51
N SER A 445 -18.60 -9.50 -4.72
CA SER A 445 -19.43 -8.97 -5.81
C SER A 445 -18.70 -9.13 -7.14
N PRO A 446 -19.31 -9.77 -8.16
CA PRO A 446 -18.74 -9.85 -9.51
C PRO A 446 -18.44 -8.47 -10.12
N GLN A 447 -19.15 -7.43 -9.68
CA GLN A 447 -18.95 -6.05 -10.11
C GLN A 447 -17.61 -5.47 -9.65
N LEU A 448 -16.91 -6.08 -8.69
CA LEU A 448 -15.54 -5.71 -8.31
C LEU A 448 -14.49 -6.25 -9.30
N SER A 449 -14.88 -7.01 -10.32
CA SER A 449 -13.97 -7.41 -11.40
C SER A 449 -13.77 -6.26 -12.40
N LEU A 450 -12.52 -5.88 -12.65
CA LEU A 450 -12.19 -4.89 -13.69
C LEU A 450 -12.73 -5.32 -15.06
N GLY A 451 -12.52 -6.59 -15.45
CA GLY A 451 -13.05 -7.13 -16.70
C GLY A 451 -14.57 -7.00 -16.83
N TRP A 452 -15.32 -7.29 -15.76
CA TRP A 452 -16.78 -7.10 -15.74
C TRP A 452 -17.16 -5.63 -15.91
N GLN A 453 -16.49 -4.72 -15.17
CA GLN A 453 -16.78 -3.29 -15.25
C GLN A 453 -16.49 -2.73 -16.64
N LEU A 454 -15.39 -3.15 -17.25
CA LEU A 454 -15.05 -2.74 -18.61
C LEU A 454 -16.13 -3.18 -19.60
N GLN A 455 -16.59 -4.43 -19.55
CA GLN A 455 -17.70 -4.92 -20.39
C GLN A 455 -19.00 -4.13 -20.19
N GLN A 456 -19.28 -3.64 -18.99
CA GLN A 456 -20.46 -2.78 -18.76
C GLN A 456 -20.24 -1.36 -19.26
N LEU A 457 -19.03 -0.83 -19.12
CA LEU A 457 -18.70 0.54 -19.54
C LEU A 457 -18.62 0.68 -21.06
N THR A 458 -18.28 -0.39 -21.80
CA THR A 458 -18.29 -0.38 -23.27
C THR A 458 -19.68 -0.14 -23.85
N THR A 459 -20.75 -0.55 -23.18
CA THR A 459 -22.14 -0.33 -23.65
C THR A 459 -22.56 1.15 -23.64
N SER A 460 -21.86 2.00 -22.89
CA SER A 460 -22.25 3.40 -22.69
C SER A 460 -21.90 4.37 -23.83
N GLY A 461 -21.28 3.90 -24.92
CA GLY A 461 -20.96 4.70 -26.13
C GLY A 461 -19.98 5.87 -25.94
N LYS A 462 -19.74 6.32 -24.71
CA LYS A 462 -18.93 7.50 -24.33
C LYS A 462 -17.43 7.24 -24.27
N TRP A 463 -16.99 6.00 -24.45
CA TRP A 463 -15.57 5.65 -24.55
C TRP A 463 -15.00 5.85 -25.96
N ASP A 464 -15.77 6.50 -26.84
CA ASP A 464 -15.32 6.84 -28.17
C ASP A 464 -14.05 7.67 -28.11
N VAL A 465 -13.07 7.29 -28.92
CA VAL A 465 -11.85 8.07 -29.03
C VAL A 465 -12.27 9.40 -29.62
N LYS A 466 -11.84 10.54 -29.05
CA LYS A 466 -12.23 11.88 -29.54
C LYS A 466 -12.11 12.01 -31.08
N ASN A 467 -11.24 11.20 -31.68
CA ASN A 467 -11.18 10.97 -33.10
C ASN A 467 -10.91 9.48 -33.38
N LEU A 468 -11.95 8.70 -33.67
CA LEU A 468 -11.87 7.26 -33.97
C LEU A 468 -11.00 6.99 -35.21
N GLU A 469 -11.05 7.84 -36.24
CA GLU A 469 -10.21 7.69 -37.43
C GLU A 469 -8.72 7.81 -37.09
N LYS A 470 -8.36 8.81 -36.28
CA LYS A 470 -6.99 8.99 -35.78
C LYS A 470 -6.56 7.77 -34.97
N TRP A 471 -7.44 7.23 -34.13
CA TRP A 471 -7.17 6.04 -33.33
C TRP A 471 -6.88 4.80 -34.18
N LYS A 472 -7.72 4.54 -35.18
CA LYS A 472 -7.57 3.43 -36.12
C LYS A 472 -6.25 3.52 -36.91
N LYS A 473 -5.83 4.74 -37.24
CA LYS A 473 -4.54 5.02 -37.92
C LYS A 473 -3.31 4.93 -37.00
N VAL A 474 -3.47 4.92 -35.68
CA VAL A 474 -2.33 4.80 -34.76
C VAL A 474 -1.80 3.37 -34.76
N LEU A 475 -0.52 3.23 -35.13
CA LEU A 475 0.24 1.98 -35.04
C LEU A 475 0.09 1.38 -33.63
N PRO A 476 -0.50 0.18 -33.48
CA PRO A 476 -0.79 -0.37 -32.16
C PRO A 476 0.46 -0.65 -31.31
N VAL A 477 1.48 -1.24 -31.92
CA VAL A 477 2.74 -1.64 -31.30
C VAL A 477 3.89 -1.23 -32.22
N SER A 478 4.92 -0.58 -31.69
CA SER A 478 6.13 -0.22 -32.46
C SER A 478 6.96 -1.43 -32.86
N GLY A 479 7.94 -1.18 -33.74
CA GLY A 479 9.13 -2.02 -33.84
C GLY A 479 9.92 -2.08 -32.51
N ALA A 480 10.94 -2.93 -32.47
CA ALA A 480 11.82 -3.05 -31.30
C ALA A 480 12.67 -1.79 -31.17
N ILE A 481 12.79 -1.24 -29.96
CA ILE A 481 13.50 0.02 -29.70
C ILE A 481 14.64 -0.24 -28.72
N GLY A 482 15.81 0.34 -29.00
CA GLY A 482 16.94 0.34 -28.08
C GLY A 482 17.80 -0.90 -28.24
N HIS A 483 18.64 -0.87 -29.27
CA HIS A 483 19.62 -1.91 -29.56
C HIS A 483 21.00 -1.51 -29.03
N PRO A 484 21.86 -2.46 -28.59
CA PRO A 484 21.59 -3.88 -28.31
C PRO A 484 20.69 -4.13 -27.07
N PRO A 485 20.07 -5.32 -26.93
CA PRO A 485 20.21 -6.53 -27.75
C PRO A 485 19.52 -6.43 -29.12
N GLU A 486 19.76 -7.39 -30.02
CA GLU A 486 19.15 -7.42 -31.37
C GLU A 486 17.61 -7.44 -31.31
N GLN A 487 17.03 -8.05 -30.29
CA GLN A 487 15.58 -8.09 -30.07
C GLN A 487 15.01 -6.74 -29.58
N GLY A 488 15.87 -5.79 -29.20
CA GLY A 488 15.54 -4.49 -28.60
C GLY A 488 15.14 -4.56 -27.13
N ILE A 489 15.03 -3.40 -26.48
CA ILE A 489 14.63 -3.30 -25.07
C ILE A 489 13.13 -3.00 -24.95
N PHE A 490 12.62 -2.09 -25.78
CA PHE A 490 11.26 -1.55 -25.63
C PHE A 490 10.36 -1.79 -26.84
N ARG A 491 9.05 -1.73 -26.58
CA ARG A 491 8.03 -1.46 -27.60
C ARG A 491 7.09 -0.37 -27.10
N ALA A 492 6.87 0.66 -27.89
CA ALA A 492 5.88 1.69 -27.61
C ALA A 492 4.51 1.26 -28.13
N LEU A 493 3.51 1.25 -27.23
CA LEU A 493 2.15 0.83 -27.55
C LEU A 493 1.18 2.01 -27.45
N LYS A 494 0.10 1.97 -28.22
CA LYS A 494 -1.13 2.70 -27.83
C LYS A 494 -1.83 1.91 -26.71
N THR A 495 -2.66 2.55 -25.90
CA THR A 495 -3.41 1.81 -24.85
C THR A 495 -4.26 0.72 -25.49
N LEU A 496 -4.27 -0.47 -24.88
CA LEU A 496 -5.23 -1.51 -25.25
C LEU A 496 -6.63 -1.04 -24.87
N ARG A 497 -7.66 -1.58 -25.53
CA ARG A 497 -9.07 -1.31 -25.21
C ARG A 497 -9.86 -2.60 -25.34
N GLU A 498 -10.71 -2.90 -24.37
CA GLU A 498 -11.55 -4.10 -24.38
C GLU A 498 -12.51 -4.13 -25.59
N GLN A 499 -12.97 -2.95 -26.04
CA GLN A 499 -13.93 -2.77 -27.14
C GLN A 499 -13.33 -2.72 -28.56
N ASP A 500 -12.01 -2.66 -28.69
CA ASP A 500 -11.40 -2.63 -30.04
C ASP A 500 -11.52 -4.02 -30.69
N GLU A 501 -11.36 -4.12 -32.00
CA GLU A 501 -11.34 -5.45 -32.67
C GLU A 501 -9.94 -6.07 -32.67
N ILE A 502 -8.91 -5.23 -32.82
CA ILE A 502 -7.53 -5.66 -33.10
C ILE A 502 -6.60 -5.44 -31.90
N HIS A 503 -6.76 -4.34 -31.16
CA HIS A 503 -5.85 -3.97 -30.06
C HIS A 503 -6.49 -4.18 -28.69
N THR A 504 -6.98 -5.42 -28.47
CA THR A 504 -7.57 -5.91 -27.22
C THR A 504 -6.58 -6.77 -26.44
N PRO A 505 -6.78 -7.00 -25.12
CA PRO A 505 -5.93 -7.90 -24.35
C PRO A 505 -5.81 -9.30 -24.95
N SER A 506 -6.92 -9.89 -25.39
CA SER A 506 -6.94 -11.26 -25.90
C SER A 506 -6.19 -11.42 -27.22
N VAL A 507 -6.32 -10.47 -28.15
CA VAL A 507 -5.57 -10.46 -29.42
C VAL A 507 -4.10 -10.12 -29.15
N PHE A 508 -3.85 -9.13 -28.30
CA PHE A 508 -2.49 -8.74 -27.92
C PHE A 508 -1.72 -9.91 -27.30
N LEU A 509 -2.33 -10.70 -26.42
CA LEU A 509 -1.70 -11.88 -25.83
C LEU A 509 -1.34 -12.92 -26.88
N LYS A 510 -2.25 -13.22 -27.82
CA LYS A 510 -2.00 -14.19 -28.89
C LYS A 510 -0.80 -13.79 -29.76
N GLU A 511 -0.60 -12.50 -29.99
CA GLU A 511 0.48 -12.01 -30.87
C GLU A 511 1.80 -11.70 -30.13
N TRP A 512 1.73 -11.27 -28.85
CA TRP A 512 2.85 -10.62 -28.17
C TRP A 512 3.34 -11.31 -26.90
N ARG A 513 2.64 -12.33 -26.37
CA ARG A 513 3.08 -13.06 -25.15
C ARG A 513 4.51 -13.61 -25.24
N ASP A 514 4.95 -13.95 -26.45
CA ASP A 514 6.28 -14.53 -26.73
C ASP A 514 7.34 -13.45 -26.99
N LYS A 515 6.95 -12.18 -27.13
CA LYS A 515 7.83 -11.04 -27.48
C LYS A 515 7.85 -9.93 -26.43
N ILE A 516 6.86 -9.83 -25.56
CA ILE A 516 6.75 -8.80 -24.53
C ILE A 516 6.72 -9.48 -23.16
N PHE A 517 7.59 -9.05 -22.27
CA PHE A 517 7.69 -9.56 -20.90
C PHE A 517 6.77 -8.81 -19.95
N ALA A 518 6.72 -7.49 -20.09
CA ALA A 518 5.98 -6.61 -19.21
C ALA A 518 5.42 -5.42 -19.98
N VAL A 519 4.30 -4.88 -19.49
CA VAL A 519 3.66 -3.65 -19.98
C VAL A 519 3.69 -2.61 -18.87
N ILE A 520 4.30 -1.46 -19.15
CA ILE A 520 4.29 -0.27 -18.29
C ILE A 520 3.24 0.71 -18.81
N ASP A 521 2.17 0.87 -18.05
CA ASP A 521 1.12 1.84 -18.29
C ASP A 521 1.45 3.15 -17.59
N ILE A 522 1.92 4.12 -18.36
CA ILE A 522 2.28 5.44 -17.86
C ILE A 522 1.11 6.43 -17.81
N SER A 523 -0.11 6.00 -18.13
CA SER A 523 -1.30 6.86 -18.11
C SER A 523 -1.73 7.19 -16.68
N HIS A 524 -2.34 8.37 -16.49
CA HIS A 524 -2.90 8.74 -15.19
C HIS A 524 -4.22 8.01 -14.92
N ASP A 525 -5.05 7.87 -15.95
CA ASP A 525 -6.41 7.32 -15.83
C ASP A 525 -6.39 5.83 -15.54
N SER A 526 -7.48 5.29 -14.98
CA SER A 526 -7.65 3.85 -14.78
C SER A 526 -7.52 3.07 -16.10
N PRO A 527 -6.99 1.83 -16.06
CA PRO A 527 -6.87 1.00 -17.25
C PRO A 527 -8.22 0.78 -17.92
N VAL A 528 -8.21 0.78 -19.25
CA VAL A 528 -9.42 0.65 -20.09
C VAL A 528 -9.53 -0.74 -20.73
N TYR A 529 -8.79 -1.67 -20.16
CA TYR A 529 -8.62 -3.05 -20.58
C TYR A 529 -8.27 -3.89 -19.35
N ASP A 530 -8.62 -5.17 -19.36
CA ASP A 530 -8.39 -6.03 -18.19
C ASP A 530 -6.90 -6.37 -18.04
N THR A 531 -6.28 -5.85 -16.98
CA THR A 531 -4.87 -6.06 -16.67
C THR A 531 -4.60 -7.48 -16.15
N ALA A 532 -5.56 -8.08 -15.45
CA ALA A 532 -5.43 -9.43 -14.91
C ALA A 532 -5.36 -10.48 -16.04
N SER A 533 -6.06 -10.22 -17.15
CA SER A 533 -5.95 -11.04 -18.36
C SER A 533 -4.54 -11.04 -18.94
N LEU A 534 -3.84 -9.89 -18.94
CA LEU A 534 -2.44 -9.84 -19.38
C LEU A 534 -1.52 -10.66 -18.48
N GLU A 535 -1.67 -10.53 -17.16
CA GLU A 535 -0.84 -11.24 -16.18
C GLU A 535 -1.04 -12.75 -16.27
N LYS A 536 -2.30 -13.22 -16.34
CA LYS A 536 -2.63 -14.64 -16.60
C LYS A 536 -2.07 -15.13 -17.94
N GLY A 537 -1.98 -14.25 -18.94
CA GLY A 537 -1.38 -14.55 -20.23
C GLY A 537 0.14 -14.53 -20.25
N GLY A 538 0.81 -14.29 -19.12
CA GLY A 538 2.27 -14.29 -18.97
C GLY A 538 2.94 -12.96 -19.26
N ILE A 539 2.19 -11.85 -19.32
CA ILE A 539 2.73 -10.49 -19.49
C ILE A 539 2.49 -9.71 -18.19
N GLN A 540 3.56 -9.29 -17.51
CA GLN A 540 3.42 -8.51 -16.27
C GLN A 540 2.83 -7.12 -16.55
N TYR A 541 1.92 -6.63 -15.70
CA TYR A 541 1.40 -5.28 -15.79
C TYR A 541 2.03 -4.35 -14.73
N HIS A 542 2.43 -3.14 -15.12
CA HIS A 542 3.08 -2.14 -14.24
C HIS A 542 2.41 -0.78 -14.44
N LYS A 543 1.61 -0.33 -13.47
CA LYS A 543 1.12 1.06 -13.47
C LYS A 543 2.24 2.03 -13.05
N PHE A 544 2.42 3.11 -13.81
CA PHE A 544 3.37 4.18 -13.53
C PHE A 544 2.73 5.55 -13.85
N PRO A 545 1.80 6.05 -13.02
CA PRO A 545 0.92 7.15 -13.40
C PRO A 545 1.68 8.47 -13.54
N THR A 546 1.52 9.14 -14.69
CA THR A 546 2.17 10.44 -14.98
C THR A 546 1.15 11.48 -15.43
N VAL A 547 1.46 12.77 -15.23
CA VAL A 547 0.56 13.87 -15.64
C VAL A 547 0.52 14.00 -17.16
N SER A 548 -0.70 14.10 -17.71
CA SER A 548 -0.88 14.25 -19.16
C SER A 548 -0.35 15.59 -19.69
N LYS A 549 0.22 15.57 -20.90
CA LYS A 549 0.75 16.74 -21.65
C LYS A 549 1.98 17.43 -21.07
N VAL A 550 2.35 17.16 -19.83
CA VAL A 550 3.55 17.69 -19.18
C VAL A 550 4.72 16.70 -19.37
N PRO A 551 5.93 17.17 -19.72
CA PRO A 551 7.13 16.33 -19.71
C PRO A 551 7.42 15.76 -18.31
N PRO A 552 7.74 14.46 -18.20
CA PRO A 552 8.17 13.86 -16.94
C PRO A 552 9.34 14.59 -16.27
N THR A 553 9.26 14.70 -14.94
CA THR A 553 10.28 15.31 -14.08
C THR A 553 11.55 14.46 -13.99
N ILE A 554 12.61 15.03 -13.40
CA ILE A 554 13.87 14.30 -13.16
C ILE A 554 13.63 13.09 -12.25
N VAL A 555 12.79 13.24 -11.23
CA VAL A 555 12.43 12.18 -10.29
C VAL A 555 11.62 11.09 -10.99
N GLU A 556 10.55 11.44 -11.71
CA GLU A 556 9.74 10.45 -12.44
C GLU A 556 10.56 9.65 -13.46
N VAL A 557 11.52 10.29 -14.14
CA VAL A 557 12.41 9.58 -15.07
C VAL A 557 13.35 8.63 -14.33
N ALA A 558 13.91 9.04 -13.20
CA ALA A 558 14.77 8.17 -12.39
C ALA A 558 14.00 6.94 -11.88
N ASP A 559 12.76 7.14 -11.43
CA ASP A 559 11.88 6.06 -10.97
C ASP A 559 11.47 5.11 -12.11
N PHE A 560 11.17 5.65 -13.29
CA PHE A 560 10.91 4.85 -14.50
C PHE A 560 12.13 4.03 -14.90
N ILE A 561 13.33 4.62 -14.87
CA ILE A 561 14.58 3.91 -15.18
C ILE A 561 14.81 2.79 -14.16
N ALA A 562 14.63 3.04 -12.87
CA ALA A 562 14.76 2.02 -11.82
C ALA A 562 13.76 0.87 -12.01
N LEU A 563 12.53 1.19 -12.43
CA LEU A 563 11.51 0.20 -12.78
C LEU A 563 11.96 -0.69 -13.94
N VAL A 564 12.46 -0.10 -15.03
CA VAL A 564 12.95 -0.84 -16.20
C VAL A 564 14.18 -1.68 -15.85
N ASP A 565 15.15 -1.12 -15.12
CA ASP A 565 16.36 -1.84 -14.71
C ASP A 565 16.01 -3.07 -13.87
N ARG A 566 15.05 -2.95 -12.94
CA ARG A 566 14.51 -4.09 -12.19
C ARG A 566 13.87 -5.13 -13.10
N LEU A 567 13.02 -4.70 -14.04
CA LEU A 567 12.37 -5.62 -14.98
C LEU A 567 13.37 -6.40 -15.82
N ARG A 568 14.43 -5.75 -16.28
CA ARG A 568 15.50 -6.41 -17.04
C ARG A 568 16.28 -7.41 -16.20
N LEU A 569 16.50 -7.11 -14.92
CA LEU A 569 17.11 -8.06 -13.98
C LEU A 569 16.21 -9.31 -13.79
N GLU A 570 14.90 -9.12 -13.69
CA GLU A 570 13.92 -10.22 -13.62
C GLU A 570 13.90 -11.06 -14.91
N GLN A 571 14.06 -10.45 -16.09
CA GLN A 571 14.19 -11.18 -17.36
C GLN A 571 15.44 -12.06 -17.43
N GLN A 572 16.53 -11.66 -16.75
CA GLN A 572 17.80 -12.40 -16.71
C GLN A 572 17.88 -13.41 -15.56
N SER A 573 16.87 -13.45 -14.68
CA SER A 573 16.88 -14.32 -13.51
C SER A 573 16.76 -15.80 -13.92
N PRO A 574 17.46 -16.74 -13.25
CA PRO A 574 17.48 -18.15 -13.65
C PRO A 574 16.09 -18.80 -13.73
N GLY A 575 15.68 -19.16 -14.95
CA GLY A 575 14.39 -19.79 -15.30
C GLY A 575 13.36 -18.84 -15.88
N SER A 576 13.66 -17.53 -15.95
CA SER A 576 12.70 -16.52 -16.39
C SER A 576 12.33 -16.77 -17.84
N ASN A 577 11.03 -16.71 -18.15
CA ASN A 577 10.56 -16.75 -19.54
C ASN A 577 10.74 -15.40 -20.25
N GLY A 578 11.52 -14.48 -19.67
CA GLY A 578 11.73 -13.11 -20.13
C GLY A 578 12.90 -12.92 -21.09
N GLU A 579 13.73 -13.94 -21.33
CA GLU A 579 14.89 -13.84 -22.22
C GLU A 579 14.47 -13.43 -23.64
N GLY A 580 15.13 -12.41 -24.20
CA GLY A 580 14.85 -11.89 -25.54
C GLY A 580 13.53 -11.12 -25.69
N LYS A 581 12.72 -10.98 -24.63
CA LYS A 581 11.46 -10.23 -24.68
C LYS A 581 11.66 -8.73 -24.42
N ASN A 582 10.75 -7.91 -24.94
CA ASN A 582 10.75 -6.46 -24.77
C ASN A 582 9.88 -6.02 -23.59
N ILE A 583 10.06 -4.78 -23.16
CA ILE A 583 9.16 -4.07 -22.25
C ILE A 583 8.24 -3.16 -23.07
N GLY A 584 6.94 -3.46 -23.05
CA GLY A 584 5.92 -2.61 -23.63
C GLY A 584 5.72 -1.35 -22.77
N VAL A 585 5.64 -0.17 -23.37
CA VAL A 585 5.36 1.08 -22.66
C VAL A 585 4.24 1.80 -23.39
N HIS A 586 3.17 2.18 -22.69
CA HIS A 586 2.07 2.89 -23.31
C HIS A 586 1.56 4.04 -22.46
N CYS A 587 1.15 5.11 -23.14
CA CYS A 587 0.23 6.10 -22.59
C CYS A 587 -1.11 5.92 -23.31
N HIS A 588 -1.76 7.01 -23.73
CA HIS A 588 -2.96 6.90 -24.55
C HIS A 588 -2.63 6.49 -26.01
N TYR A 589 -1.83 7.28 -26.73
CA TYR A 589 -1.44 6.98 -28.12
C TYR A 589 -0.04 6.37 -28.29
N GLY A 590 0.79 6.36 -27.23
CA GLY A 590 2.15 5.81 -27.29
C GLY A 590 3.19 6.69 -28.00
N TYR A 591 3.04 8.02 -27.99
CA TYR A 591 3.97 8.95 -28.68
C TYR A 591 4.77 9.84 -27.72
N ASN A 592 4.17 10.90 -27.16
CA ASN A 592 4.94 11.94 -26.47
C ASN A 592 5.58 11.48 -25.15
N ARG A 593 4.76 11.17 -24.13
CA ARG A 593 5.29 10.71 -22.83
C ARG A 593 6.04 9.38 -22.95
N THR A 594 5.47 8.46 -23.72
CA THR A 594 6.09 7.14 -23.99
C THR A 594 7.47 7.30 -24.63
N GLY A 595 7.55 8.11 -25.69
CA GLY A 595 8.81 8.41 -26.36
C GLY A 595 9.79 9.14 -25.44
N PHE A 596 9.33 10.09 -24.64
CA PHE A 596 10.18 10.82 -23.70
C PHE A 596 10.85 9.88 -22.68
N PHE A 597 10.08 9.00 -22.02
CA PHE A 597 10.64 8.03 -21.07
C PHE A 597 11.60 7.05 -21.74
N ILE A 598 11.23 6.51 -22.90
CA ILE A 598 12.09 5.60 -23.65
C ILE A 598 13.39 6.32 -24.04
N CYS A 599 13.32 7.53 -24.59
CA CYS A 599 14.50 8.31 -24.97
C CYS A 599 15.40 8.62 -23.76
N CYS A 600 14.82 9.02 -22.63
CA CYS A 600 15.56 9.20 -21.38
C CYS A 600 16.32 7.94 -20.97
N TYR A 601 15.68 6.76 -21.04
CA TYR A 601 16.35 5.50 -20.74
C TYR A 601 17.49 5.20 -21.73
N LEU A 602 17.27 5.37 -23.03
CA LEU A 602 18.30 5.14 -24.05
C LEU A 602 19.53 6.05 -23.83
N ILE A 603 19.31 7.30 -23.43
CA ILE A 603 20.40 8.24 -23.12
C ILE A 603 21.12 7.83 -21.84
N GLU A 604 20.40 7.63 -20.73
CA GLU A 604 21.00 7.40 -19.40
C GLU A 604 21.56 5.98 -19.18
N ARG A 605 21.09 4.97 -19.94
CA ARG A 605 21.50 3.56 -19.78
C ARG A 605 22.14 2.94 -21.00
N CYS A 606 21.83 3.43 -22.20
CA CYS A 606 22.34 2.86 -23.46
C CYS A 606 23.36 3.77 -24.17
N GLY A 607 23.65 4.96 -23.63
CA GLY A 607 24.67 5.87 -24.18
C GLY A 607 24.27 6.58 -25.47
N TYR A 608 22.97 6.65 -25.77
CA TYR A 608 22.48 7.37 -26.95
C TYR A 608 22.67 8.88 -26.76
N ARG A 609 22.98 9.61 -27.85
CA ARG A 609 22.80 11.06 -27.84
C ARG A 609 21.31 11.37 -27.90
N ALA A 610 20.91 12.57 -27.45
CA ALA A 610 19.50 12.98 -27.46
C ALA A 610 18.85 12.86 -28.84
N GLN A 611 19.54 13.28 -29.91
CA GLN A 611 19.04 13.15 -31.28
C GLN A 611 18.94 11.68 -31.73
N ASP A 612 19.96 10.86 -31.46
CA ASP A 612 19.94 9.44 -31.84
C ASP A 612 18.80 8.69 -31.16
N ALA A 613 18.50 9.02 -29.90
CA ALA A 613 17.37 8.45 -29.17
C ALA A 613 16.02 8.83 -29.80
N LEU A 614 15.88 10.08 -30.24
CA LEU A 614 14.69 10.56 -30.94
C LEU A 614 14.52 9.88 -32.30
N ASP A 615 15.60 9.76 -33.05
CA ASP A 615 15.62 9.15 -34.39
C ASP A 615 15.29 7.66 -34.31
N GLU A 616 15.88 6.95 -33.35
CA GLU A 616 15.57 5.55 -33.05
C GLU A 616 14.10 5.38 -32.70
N PHE A 617 13.56 6.22 -31.81
CA PHE A 617 12.14 6.16 -31.45
C PHE A 617 11.24 6.45 -32.65
N ALA A 618 11.59 7.45 -33.48
CA ALA A 618 10.83 7.83 -34.66
C ALA A 618 10.84 6.76 -35.75
N ALA A 619 11.97 6.06 -35.94
CA ALA A 619 12.09 4.96 -36.88
C ALA A 619 11.15 3.79 -36.53
N GLN A 620 11.05 3.45 -35.25
CA GLN A 620 10.25 2.30 -34.79
C GLN A 620 8.78 2.65 -34.51
N LYS A 621 8.49 3.91 -34.15
CA LYS A 621 7.13 4.43 -33.92
C LYS A 621 6.91 5.76 -34.68
N PRO A 622 6.76 5.74 -36.02
CA PRO A 622 6.60 6.97 -36.79
C PRO A 622 5.37 7.80 -36.35
N PRO A 623 5.49 9.15 -36.29
CA PRO A 623 6.65 9.98 -36.65
C PRO A 623 7.60 10.26 -35.47
N GLY A 624 7.51 9.51 -34.37
CA GLY A 624 8.20 9.80 -33.12
C GLY A 624 7.41 10.72 -32.19
N ILE A 625 8.12 11.44 -31.32
CA ILE A 625 7.52 12.42 -30.41
C ILE A 625 6.89 13.55 -31.24
N LYS A 626 5.62 13.85 -31.01
CA LYS A 626 4.82 14.78 -31.83
C LYS A 626 4.80 16.20 -31.29
N HIS A 627 5.05 16.37 -30.00
CA HIS A 627 4.98 17.66 -29.33
C HIS A 627 6.40 18.20 -29.11
N GLU A 628 6.68 19.38 -29.65
CA GLU A 628 8.00 20.02 -29.63
C GLU A 628 8.51 20.25 -28.20
N HIS A 629 7.64 20.67 -27.27
CA HIS A 629 8.05 20.92 -25.89
C HIS A 629 8.58 19.68 -25.14
N PHE A 630 8.22 18.46 -25.57
CA PHE A 630 8.85 17.24 -25.05
C PHE A 630 10.27 17.05 -25.60
N ILE A 631 10.47 17.38 -26.88
CA ILE A 631 11.76 17.33 -27.55
C ILE A 631 12.71 18.38 -26.92
N ASP A 632 12.23 19.62 -26.76
CA ASP A 632 13.00 20.70 -26.14
C ASP A 632 13.43 20.36 -24.72
N THR A 633 12.51 19.80 -23.92
CA THR A 633 12.81 19.36 -22.54
C THR A 633 13.88 18.27 -22.54
N LEU A 634 13.85 17.34 -23.50
CA LEU A 634 14.86 16.29 -23.63
C LEU A 634 16.24 16.89 -23.93
N PHE A 635 16.32 17.82 -24.89
CA PHE A 635 17.58 18.51 -25.21
C PHE A 635 18.08 19.35 -24.04
N MET A 636 17.23 20.16 -23.40
CA MET A 636 17.59 20.95 -22.23
C MET A 636 18.14 20.10 -21.07
N ARG A 637 17.66 18.86 -20.94
CA ARG A 637 18.08 17.92 -19.89
C ARG A 637 19.42 17.26 -20.18
N TYR A 638 19.70 16.91 -21.44
CA TYR A 638 20.87 16.08 -21.80
C TYR A 638 21.92 16.79 -22.67
N HIS A 639 21.75 18.08 -22.99
CA HIS A 639 22.76 18.83 -23.71
C HIS A 639 23.97 19.15 -22.80
N VAL A 640 25.13 18.60 -23.17
CA VAL A 640 26.39 18.79 -22.46
C VAL A 640 26.91 20.21 -22.70
N GLY A 641 27.06 21.03 -21.66
CA GLY A 641 27.71 22.34 -21.74
C GLY A 641 26.82 23.58 -21.55
N LEU A 642 25.51 23.43 -21.28
CA LEU A 642 24.67 24.55 -20.89
C LEU A 642 25.09 25.09 -19.51
N LYS A 643 25.97 26.11 -19.49
CA LYS A 643 26.10 26.99 -18.33
C LYS A 643 24.78 27.75 -18.22
N LYS A 644 24.04 27.60 -17.12
CA LYS A 644 22.95 28.53 -16.79
C LYS A 644 23.56 29.93 -16.80
N ALA A 645 23.20 30.77 -17.78
CA ALA A 645 23.53 32.18 -17.71
C ALA A 645 22.90 32.73 -16.42
N PRO A 646 23.64 33.48 -15.58
CA PRO A 646 23.04 34.10 -14.43
C PRO A 646 21.87 34.97 -14.89
N THR A 647 20.72 34.81 -14.24
CA THR A 647 19.59 35.73 -14.42
C THR A 647 20.09 37.11 -14.04
N LEU A 648 20.31 37.97 -15.03
CA LEU A 648 20.52 39.39 -14.79
C LEU A 648 19.19 39.93 -14.28
N VAL A 649 19.03 39.99 -12.96
CA VAL A 649 18.01 40.84 -12.35
C VAL A 649 18.45 42.25 -12.71
N GLY A 650 17.90 42.79 -13.78
CA GLY A 650 18.22 44.12 -14.25
C GLY A 650 18.09 45.09 -13.09
N ALA A 651 19.22 45.67 -12.69
CA ALA A 651 19.24 46.88 -11.91
C ALA A 651 18.32 47.88 -12.63
N ALA A 652 17.50 48.54 -11.82
CA ALA A 652 16.47 49.46 -12.24
C ALA A 652 16.91 50.33 -13.42
N MET A 653 16.00 50.44 -14.39
CA MET A 653 15.96 51.42 -15.47
C MET A 653 16.87 52.64 -15.23
N ASP A 654 17.99 52.71 -15.96
CA ASP A 654 18.62 53.99 -16.26
C ASP A 654 17.70 54.72 -17.25
N ASP A 655 16.85 55.54 -16.66
CA ASP A 655 16.14 56.62 -17.31
C ASP A 655 17.17 57.63 -17.85
N LYS A 656 17.37 57.64 -19.17
CA LYS A 656 17.73 58.81 -20.03
C LYS A 656 18.37 58.34 -21.34
N THR A 657 17.54 57.97 -22.31
CA THR A 657 17.90 58.11 -23.73
C THR A 657 16.62 58.21 -24.57
N ARG A 658 15.86 59.29 -24.33
CA ARG A 658 14.81 59.76 -25.21
C ARG A 658 14.90 61.27 -25.34
N SER A 659 15.55 61.73 -26.41
CA SER A 659 15.33 63.01 -27.10
C SER A 659 16.36 63.06 -28.23
N MET A 660 15.97 62.74 -29.48
CA MET A 660 15.67 63.73 -30.54
C MET A 660 16.80 64.76 -30.70
N ALA A 661 17.62 64.66 -31.76
CA ALA A 661 17.34 65.12 -33.14
C ALA A 661 17.34 66.66 -33.27
N GLY A 662 18.22 67.17 -34.14
CA GLY A 662 18.28 68.57 -34.63
C GLY A 662 19.54 69.30 -34.14
N THR A 663 20.61 69.45 -34.95
CA THR A 663 20.88 70.44 -36.03
C THR A 663 20.99 71.90 -35.59
N GLY A 664 22.11 72.54 -35.96
CA GLY A 664 22.42 73.98 -35.81
C GLY A 664 23.58 74.18 -34.83
N VAL A 665 24.85 74.44 -35.20
CA VAL A 665 25.45 75.52 -36.01
C VAL A 665 25.23 76.91 -35.38
N GLU A 666 26.33 77.67 -35.31
CA GLU A 666 26.53 79.04 -34.78
C GLU A 666 26.57 79.17 -33.24
N SER A 667 27.28 80.12 -32.64
CA SER A 667 28.54 80.83 -32.90
C SER A 667 28.85 81.61 -31.62
N VAL A 668 30.14 81.78 -31.34
CA VAL A 668 30.79 82.72 -30.41
C VAL A 668 30.03 84.03 -30.09
N ALA A 669 29.96 84.38 -28.79
CA ALA A 669 30.04 85.74 -28.16
C ALA A 669 29.15 85.78 -26.88
N SER A 670 29.69 85.89 -25.67
CA SER A 670 30.16 87.10 -24.96
C SER A 670 29.07 87.84 -24.16
N THR A 671 29.37 87.98 -22.86
CA THR A 671 29.10 89.08 -21.90
C THR A 671 27.69 89.38 -21.40
N ASP A 672 27.59 89.27 -20.07
CA ASP A 672 27.03 90.18 -19.07
C ASP A 672 25.58 90.68 -19.20
N SER A 673 24.77 90.25 -18.23
CA SER A 673 23.73 91.03 -17.53
C SER A 673 23.50 90.44 -16.15
#